data_AF-A0A644VS08-F1
#
_entry.id   AF-A0A644VS08-F1
#
_cell.length_a   1.000
_cell.length_b   1.000
_cell.length_c   1.000
_cell.angle_alpha   90.00
_cell.angle_beta   90.00
_cell.angle_gamma   90.00
#
_symmetry.space_group_name_H-M   'P 1'
#
loop_
_entity.id
_entity.type
_entity.pdbx_description
1 polymer ?
#
loop_
_entity_poly.entity_id
_entity_poly.type
_entity_poly.pdbx_seq_one_letter_code
_entity_poly.pdbx_strand_id
1 'polypeptide(L)'
;MEKSFTKLITVVFVILISIPGLLLSQVEVTLFHETFNGLTTSNTTGNALTGGNTDETGYVVGGGGSTMICSEDGTMNLTGGRFATKNLDLSGNNVKLYVTYKLIGGTTKKFQIDIDKTGTSGMGGILNEAGSSSPTTFTTKVFAITGGTATSYIHFRTESAHTIVLDEIKITHEVASLTPLVELTSGVNPAPAMETLEMDPVVYTYTAVANDANVLYNWYTDNTYTTLTAAPAGLSIAKNTEAKTVTISGTPTIVGTYYYKISINEENGNAIEGSVVVDAYVTPAPEIELTSGNNNQQVKAGSPITNVVYSLTYADGAEVTGLPNGLTGVYNSGTYTISGTVNESVTPGTFTYTITADPLSGYSGSNVTIGGNIIVKSVTAKAILYLTADVTPSTQDTKLYPLLNENTNYVVTVKQASGLAPAISFYDSYDLVVLNEIVGGTNAEAVALKNINKPILNLKSFVYNSGRWGWGTADNGLANNGTVTVAQPTHPVFSGITLNGGTLDLLTGAAAKGIQPADASIGGITVATAPKSDSNHAIAIHDVPGNVRGETITAKYILIAMANDSYDKMTNDALTLFNNAVSYLLTGSQFVPVYTTTENVSSGDIIFENMQIRNPNNEFIRVMDMSGRIIVSSDKDINMSTFNRGIYIIRGKSGVMKIALTR
;
A
#
# COMPACT_ATOMS: atom_id res chain seq x y z
N MET A 1 -23.41 -9.00 2.85
CA MET A 1 -23.44 -10.31 3.53
C MET A 1 -22.55 -11.21 2.71
N GLU A 2 -21.28 -11.33 3.08
CA GLU A 2 -20.46 -12.44 2.62
C GLU A 2 -20.10 -13.21 3.88
N LYS A 3 -20.63 -14.41 3.99
CA LYS A 3 -20.30 -15.35 5.04
C LYS A 3 -19.62 -16.52 4.35
N SER A 4 -18.37 -16.78 4.72
CA SER A 4 -17.77 -18.08 4.52
C SER A 4 -18.45 -19.03 5.50
N PHE A 5 -19.44 -19.78 5.01
CA PHE A 5 -20.07 -20.83 5.81
C PHE A 5 -19.05 -21.94 6.03
N THR A 6 -18.55 -22.07 7.26
CA THR A 6 -17.92 -23.33 7.68
C THR A 6 -19.06 -24.25 8.10
N LYS A 7 -19.66 -24.96 7.14
CA LYS A 7 -20.57 -26.05 7.46
C LYS A 7 -19.70 -27.21 7.96
N LEU A 8 -19.35 -27.18 9.24
CA LEU A 8 -18.55 -28.22 9.86
C LEU A 8 -19.43 -29.46 10.08
N ILE A 9 -19.53 -30.34 9.09
CA ILE A 9 -20.02 -31.70 9.32
C ILE A 9 -18.92 -32.44 10.07
N THR A 10 -18.87 -32.28 11.39
CA THR A 10 -18.02 -33.11 12.24
C THR A 10 -18.68 -34.48 12.37
N VAL A 11 -18.16 -35.48 11.66
CA VAL A 11 -18.42 -36.88 12.00
C VAL A 11 -17.53 -37.22 13.20
N VAL A 12 -18.12 -37.25 14.41
CA VAL A 12 -17.42 -37.77 15.59
C VAL A 12 -17.44 -39.31 15.51
N PHE A 13 -16.28 -39.92 15.31
CA PHE A 13 -16.09 -41.36 15.48
C PHE A 13 -16.05 -41.69 16.98
N VAL A 14 -16.97 -42.55 17.45
CA VAL A 14 -16.89 -43.13 18.80
C VAL A 14 -16.41 -44.57 18.67
N ILE A 15 -15.22 -44.85 19.20
CA ILE A 15 -14.70 -46.21 19.37
C ILE A 15 -15.46 -46.85 20.54
N LEU A 16 -16.22 -47.91 20.27
CA LEU A 16 -16.74 -48.81 21.30
C LEU A 16 -16.24 -50.22 21.02
N ILE A 17 -15.26 -50.64 21.82
CA ILE A 17 -14.83 -52.04 21.90
C ILE A 17 -15.99 -52.80 22.56
N SER A 18 -16.64 -53.71 21.82
CA SER A 18 -17.69 -54.55 22.41
C SER A 18 -17.07 -55.65 23.27
N ILE A 19 -17.44 -55.65 24.55
CA ILE A 19 -17.40 -56.83 25.42
C ILE A 19 -18.77 -57.51 25.26
N PRO A 20 -18.85 -58.82 25.01
CA PRO A 20 -20.14 -59.49 24.79
C PRO A 20 -21.00 -59.43 26.06
N GLY A 21 -22.19 -58.82 25.94
CA GLY A 21 -23.19 -58.71 27.01
C GLY A 21 -23.83 -57.32 27.23
N LEU A 22 -23.43 -56.27 26.51
CA LEU A 22 -23.99 -54.93 26.69
C LEU A 22 -25.20 -54.65 25.78
N LEU A 23 -26.25 -54.05 26.34
CA LEU A 23 -27.49 -53.66 25.66
C LEU A 23 -27.25 -52.79 24.41
N LEU A 24 -28.19 -52.90 23.45
CA LEU A 24 -28.43 -52.01 22.31
C LEU A 24 -27.87 -50.58 22.55
N SER A 25 -26.74 -50.22 21.93
CA SER A 25 -26.30 -48.81 21.93
C SER A 25 -26.99 -48.08 20.78
N GLN A 26 -27.92 -47.20 21.15
CA GLN A 26 -28.51 -46.21 20.23
C GLN A 26 -27.43 -45.23 19.76
N VAL A 27 -27.36 -44.95 18.46
CA VAL A 27 -26.40 -44.00 17.87
C VAL A 27 -27.14 -42.75 17.43
N GLU A 28 -26.71 -41.59 17.93
CA GLU A 28 -27.26 -40.29 17.53
C GLU A 28 -26.52 -39.74 16.31
N VAL A 29 -27.23 -39.60 15.19
CA VAL A 29 -26.75 -38.96 13.96
C VAL A 29 -27.14 -37.50 13.98
N THR A 30 -26.20 -36.60 13.70
CA THR A 30 -26.46 -35.15 13.69
C THR A 30 -27.11 -34.74 12.37
N LEU A 31 -28.34 -34.25 12.43
CA LEU A 31 -29.09 -33.72 11.27
C LEU A 31 -28.78 -32.24 11.03
N PHE A 32 -28.50 -31.50 12.09
CA PHE A 32 -28.18 -30.08 12.05
C PHE A 32 -27.25 -29.73 13.21
N HIS A 33 -26.27 -28.87 12.95
CA HIS A 33 -25.40 -28.33 13.98
C HIS A 33 -24.94 -26.96 13.56
N GLU A 34 -25.16 -25.98 14.41
CA GLU A 34 -24.71 -24.62 14.24
C GLU A 34 -24.10 -24.11 15.54
N THR A 35 -22.94 -23.47 15.40
CA THR A 35 -22.29 -22.68 16.44
C THR A 35 -22.26 -21.24 15.97
N PHE A 36 -22.49 -20.28 16.87
CA PHE A 36 -22.68 -18.89 16.47
C PHE A 36 -21.36 -18.08 16.34
N ASN A 37 -20.22 -18.68 16.75
CA ASN A 37 -18.87 -18.13 16.76
C ASN A 37 -18.53 -17.23 15.54
N GLY A 38 -18.42 -15.92 15.77
CA GLY A 38 -17.92 -14.94 14.79
C GLY A 38 -18.94 -14.29 13.85
N LEU A 39 -20.25 -14.34 14.12
CA LEU A 39 -21.21 -13.51 13.37
C LEU A 39 -20.93 -12.00 13.59
N THR A 40 -20.82 -11.23 12.51
CA THR A 40 -20.84 -9.76 12.58
C THR A 40 -22.07 -9.25 11.84
N THR A 41 -22.98 -8.61 12.58
CA THR A 41 -24.04 -7.79 11.98
C THR A 41 -24.13 -6.45 12.71
N SER A 42 -24.07 -5.37 11.94
CA SER A 42 -24.37 -4.01 12.39
C SER A 42 -25.75 -3.63 11.86
N ASN A 43 -26.71 -3.30 12.73
CA ASN A 43 -27.82 -2.48 12.29
C ASN A 43 -28.25 -1.46 13.35
N THR A 44 -27.95 -0.20 13.05
CA THR A 44 -28.39 1.00 13.76
C THR A 44 -29.79 1.37 13.33
N THR A 45 -30.73 1.31 14.28
CA THR A 45 -32.05 1.95 14.27
C THR A 45 -33.00 1.64 13.09
N GLY A 46 -34.09 0.94 13.43
CA GLY A 46 -35.41 1.23 12.88
C GLY A 46 -35.67 0.79 11.43
N ASN A 47 -35.91 -0.49 11.22
CA ASN A 47 -37.01 -0.90 10.34
C ASN A 47 -37.51 -2.28 10.76
N ALA A 48 -38.82 -2.35 11.00
CA ALA A 48 -39.50 -3.62 11.18
C ALA A 48 -39.23 -4.49 9.95
N LEU A 49 -38.61 -5.66 10.14
CA LEU A 49 -38.77 -6.76 9.18
C LEU A 49 -40.25 -7.16 9.26
N THR A 50 -41.09 -6.51 8.43
CA THR A 50 -42.44 -6.98 8.17
C THR A 50 -42.34 -8.36 7.54
N GLY A 51 -43.10 -9.32 8.07
CA GLY A 51 -42.97 -10.73 7.74
C GLY A 51 -42.96 -10.98 6.22
N GLY A 52 -41.95 -11.73 5.75
CA GLY A 52 -41.90 -12.17 4.35
C GLY A 52 -40.50 -12.34 3.74
N ASN A 53 -39.44 -11.75 4.28
CA ASN A 53 -38.10 -11.90 3.70
C ASN A 53 -37.36 -13.10 4.31
N THR A 54 -37.23 -14.18 3.54
CA THR A 54 -36.23 -15.23 3.76
C THR A 54 -34.90 -14.75 3.19
N ASP A 55 -33.83 -14.71 3.98
CA ASP A 55 -32.49 -14.71 3.39
C ASP A 55 -32.16 -16.12 2.84
N GLU A 56 -31.11 -16.22 2.03
CA GLU A 56 -30.63 -17.49 1.47
C GLU A 56 -30.13 -18.49 2.54
N THR A 57 -30.10 -18.07 3.82
CA THR A 57 -29.64 -18.87 4.96
C THR A 57 -30.76 -19.68 5.62
N GLY A 58 -32.03 -19.41 5.29
CA GLY A 58 -33.18 -20.16 5.78
C GLY A 58 -33.68 -19.73 7.17
N TYR A 59 -33.14 -18.65 7.75
CA TYR A 59 -33.61 -18.10 9.03
C TYR A 59 -34.65 -16.99 8.83
N VAL A 60 -35.63 -16.90 9.73
CA VAL A 60 -36.63 -15.83 9.72
C VAL A 60 -36.73 -15.17 11.08
N VAL A 61 -36.63 -13.83 11.10
CA VAL A 61 -36.80 -13.00 12.29
C VAL A 61 -38.11 -12.21 12.17
N GLY A 62 -39.03 -12.36 13.14
CA GLY A 62 -40.35 -11.72 13.03
C GLY A 62 -41.01 -11.35 14.36
N GLY A 63 -41.58 -10.13 14.40
CA GLY A 63 -42.62 -9.70 15.35
C GLY A 63 -42.20 -8.67 16.43
N GLY A 64 -42.88 -7.52 16.44
CA GLY A 64 -43.07 -6.59 17.58
C GLY A 64 -41.83 -6.12 18.37
N GLY A 65 -41.22 -5.02 17.95
CA GLY A 65 -40.40 -4.14 18.82
C GLY A 65 -39.08 -4.70 19.37
N SER A 66 -38.44 -5.64 18.68
CA SER A 66 -37.38 -6.49 19.22
C SER A 66 -36.04 -6.36 18.49
N THR A 67 -34.93 -6.50 19.22
CA THR A 67 -33.54 -6.40 18.69
C THR A 67 -32.83 -7.76 18.80
N MET A 68 -32.23 -8.18 17.68
CA MET A 68 -31.23 -9.25 17.64
C MET A 68 -29.85 -8.61 17.53
N ILE A 69 -28.95 -8.98 18.43
CA ILE A 69 -27.59 -8.41 18.47
C ILE A 69 -26.63 -9.59 18.50
N CYS A 70 -25.66 -9.61 17.59
CA CYS A 70 -24.51 -10.50 17.76
C CYS A 70 -23.48 -9.80 18.64
N SER A 71 -23.00 -10.51 19.66
CA SER A 71 -21.95 -10.04 20.55
C SER A 71 -20.57 -10.17 19.87
N GLU A 72 -19.58 -9.38 20.31
CA GLU A 72 -18.20 -9.46 19.82
C GLU A 72 -17.55 -10.84 20.03
N ASP A 73 -18.06 -11.62 20.99
CA ASP A 73 -17.63 -13.00 21.24
C ASP A 73 -18.27 -14.03 20.29
N GLY A 74 -19.09 -13.60 19.34
CA GLY A 74 -19.76 -14.48 18.40
C GLY A 74 -21.09 -15.07 18.89
N THR A 75 -21.61 -14.67 20.03
CA THR A 75 -22.88 -15.21 20.53
C THR A 75 -24.09 -14.41 20.04
N MET A 76 -25.24 -15.08 19.86
CA MET A 76 -26.47 -14.42 19.37
C MET A 76 -27.41 -14.04 20.53
N ASN A 77 -27.69 -12.74 20.70
CA ASN A 77 -28.60 -12.22 21.72
C ASN A 77 -30.00 -11.96 21.15
N LEU A 78 -31.02 -12.52 21.79
CA LEU A 78 -32.44 -12.34 21.45
C LEU A 78 -33.17 -11.54 22.52
N THR A 79 -33.58 -10.29 22.21
CA THR A 79 -34.36 -9.45 23.14
C THR A 79 -35.76 -9.17 22.58
N GLY A 80 -36.79 -9.80 23.17
CA GLY A 80 -38.21 -9.67 22.81
C GLY A 80 -38.65 -10.36 21.50
N GLY A 81 -37.70 -10.89 20.72
CA GLY A 81 -37.90 -11.33 19.33
C GLY A 81 -38.14 -12.83 19.14
N ARG A 82 -38.30 -13.24 17.88
CA ARG A 82 -38.43 -14.64 17.45
C ARG A 82 -37.30 -15.00 16.49
N PHE A 83 -36.65 -16.14 16.71
CA PHE A 83 -35.70 -16.76 15.77
C PHE A 83 -36.27 -18.10 15.30
N ALA A 84 -36.29 -18.31 13.98
CA ALA A 84 -36.92 -19.46 13.33
C ALA A 84 -35.97 -20.12 12.33
N THR A 85 -35.85 -21.45 12.33
CA THR A 85 -35.03 -22.23 11.39
C THR A 85 -35.91 -22.94 10.34
N LYS A 86 -35.84 -22.58 9.05
CA LYS A 86 -36.66 -23.22 7.99
C LYS A 86 -35.92 -24.41 7.34
N ASN A 87 -36.68 -25.39 6.82
CA ASN A 87 -36.22 -26.52 6.00
C ASN A 87 -35.40 -27.61 6.73
N LEU A 88 -35.83 -28.00 7.93
CA LEU A 88 -35.28 -29.15 8.64
C LEU A 88 -36.31 -30.28 8.67
N ASP A 89 -35.91 -31.48 8.27
CA ASP A 89 -36.77 -32.65 8.45
C ASP A 89 -36.72 -33.11 9.90
N LEU A 90 -37.78 -32.79 10.65
CA LEU A 90 -37.95 -33.18 12.05
C LEU A 90 -38.91 -34.38 12.19
N SER A 91 -39.18 -35.10 11.10
CA SER A 91 -39.98 -36.32 11.14
C SER A 91 -39.17 -37.52 11.63
N GLY A 92 -39.85 -38.49 12.25
CA GLY A 92 -39.23 -39.69 12.80
C GLY A 92 -39.41 -39.84 14.32
N ASN A 93 -39.04 -41.02 14.84
CA ASN A 93 -39.02 -41.29 16.27
C ASN A 93 -37.61 -41.00 16.82
N ASN A 94 -37.49 -40.47 18.04
CA ASN A 94 -36.21 -40.20 18.74
C ASN A 94 -35.32 -39.11 18.12
N VAL A 95 -35.91 -38.00 17.67
CA VAL A 95 -35.17 -36.78 17.34
C VAL A 95 -34.91 -35.97 18.61
N LYS A 96 -33.68 -35.46 18.81
CA LYS A 96 -33.28 -34.64 19.97
C LYS A 96 -32.76 -33.27 19.54
N LEU A 97 -33.15 -32.23 20.26
CA LEU A 97 -32.68 -30.86 20.11
C LEU A 97 -31.81 -30.48 21.31
N TYR A 98 -30.58 -30.09 21.04
CA TYR A 98 -29.61 -29.53 21.97
C TYR A 98 -29.56 -28.02 21.79
N VAL A 99 -29.68 -27.28 22.88
CA VAL A 99 -29.59 -25.81 22.87
C VAL A 99 -28.68 -25.38 24.01
N THR A 100 -27.56 -24.75 23.66
CA THR A 100 -26.61 -24.16 24.61
C THR A 100 -26.88 -22.65 24.71
N TYR A 101 -27.29 -22.21 25.90
CA TYR A 101 -27.70 -20.81 26.10
C TYR A 101 -27.45 -20.32 27.54
N LYS A 102 -27.49 -19.00 27.72
CA LYS A 102 -27.50 -18.31 29.03
C LYS A 102 -28.38 -17.06 29.01
N LEU A 103 -28.73 -16.58 30.19
CA LEU A 103 -29.41 -15.31 30.42
C LEU A 103 -28.41 -14.19 30.73
N ILE A 104 -28.61 -13.02 30.13
CA ILE A 104 -27.95 -11.77 30.54
C ILE A 104 -29.02 -10.81 31.07
N GLY A 105 -29.01 -10.58 32.40
CA GLY A 105 -29.93 -9.68 33.11
C GLY A 105 -31.07 -10.39 33.85
N GLY A 106 -31.30 -10.04 35.12
CA GLY A 106 -32.23 -10.74 36.02
C GLY A 106 -33.70 -10.30 35.89
N THR A 107 -34.39 -10.70 34.82
CA THR A 107 -35.82 -10.41 34.66
C THR A 107 -36.71 -11.62 34.98
N THR A 108 -37.98 -11.38 35.33
CA THR A 108 -38.98 -12.43 35.66
C THR A 108 -39.76 -12.93 34.43
N LYS A 109 -39.38 -12.52 33.22
CA LYS A 109 -40.10 -12.77 31.95
C LYS A 109 -39.64 -14.06 31.27
N LYS A 110 -40.45 -14.63 30.37
CA LYS A 110 -40.25 -16.04 29.92
C LYS A 110 -39.30 -16.19 28.72
N PHE A 111 -38.57 -17.30 28.71
CA PHE A 111 -37.91 -17.86 27.52
C PHE A 111 -38.65 -19.13 27.09
N GLN A 112 -38.93 -19.24 25.79
CA GLN A 112 -39.73 -20.30 25.22
C GLN A 112 -39.06 -20.89 23.98
N ILE A 113 -39.09 -22.21 23.88
CA ILE A 113 -38.69 -22.97 22.69
C ILE A 113 -39.89 -23.78 22.24
N ASP A 114 -40.25 -23.67 20.97
CA ASP A 114 -41.43 -24.33 20.39
C ASP A 114 -41.12 -24.95 19.03
N ILE A 115 -41.95 -25.92 18.61
CA ILE A 115 -41.89 -26.55 17.30
C ILE A 115 -43.21 -26.24 16.61
N ASP A 116 -43.19 -25.28 15.69
CA ASP A 116 -44.42 -24.86 15.01
C ASP A 116 -44.63 -25.70 13.76
N LYS A 117 -45.86 -26.20 13.61
CA LYS A 117 -46.26 -27.06 12.50
C LYS A 117 -46.83 -26.27 11.32
N THR A 118 -47.44 -25.10 11.52
CA THR A 118 -48.04 -24.30 10.41
C THR A 118 -48.46 -22.87 10.79
N GLY A 119 -47.85 -22.23 11.79
CA GLY A 119 -48.03 -20.79 12.04
C GLY A 119 -49.40 -20.44 12.61
N THR A 120 -49.59 -20.65 13.92
CA THR A 120 -50.33 -19.73 14.81
C THR A 120 -50.22 -20.21 16.25
N SER A 121 -49.89 -19.27 17.14
CA SER A 121 -49.54 -19.44 18.55
C SER A 121 -50.54 -20.30 19.35
N GLY A 122 -50.07 -21.44 19.85
CA GLY A 122 -50.77 -22.27 20.83
C GLY A 122 -49.81 -22.72 21.93
N MET A 123 -50.12 -22.32 23.17
CA MET A 123 -49.33 -22.51 24.38
C MET A 123 -48.86 -23.97 24.62
N GLY A 124 -47.54 -24.17 24.79
CA GLY A 124 -47.01 -25.41 25.35
C GLY A 124 -45.68 -25.92 24.78
N GLY A 125 -44.84 -25.05 24.20
CA GLY A 125 -43.55 -25.45 23.62
C GLY A 125 -42.68 -26.31 24.54
N ILE A 126 -41.76 -27.08 23.93
CA ILE A 126 -40.84 -28.02 24.60
C ILE A 126 -40.01 -27.40 25.73
N LEU A 127 -39.82 -26.08 25.73
CA LEU A 127 -39.35 -25.32 26.89
C LEU A 127 -40.23 -24.09 27.12
N ASN A 128 -40.64 -23.87 28.37
CA ASN A 128 -41.41 -22.70 28.80
C ASN A 128 -41.02 -22.30 30.22
N GLU A 129 -39.89 -21.62 30.36
CA GLU A 129 -39.31 -21.27 31.66
C GLU A 129 -39.49 -19.78 31.99
N ALA A 130 -39.66 -19.49 33.28
CA ALA A 130 -39.61 -18.12 33.79
C ALA A 130 -38.15 -17.64 33.82
N GLY A 131 -37.91 -16.36 33.58
CA GLY A 131 -36.55 -15.83 33.43
C GLY A 131 -35.66 -15.97 34.65
N SER A 132 -36.23 -16.00 35.85
CA SER A 132 -35.47 -16.31 37.07
C SER A 132 -35.00 -17.76 37.17
N SER A 133 -35.50 -18.65 36.30
CA SER A 133 -35.13 -20.07 36.21
C SER A 133 -34.21 -20.37 35.03
N SER A 134 -33.95 -19.40 34.16
CA SER A 134 -32.99 -19.53 33.05
C SER A 134 -31.55 -19.49 33.58
N PRO A 135 -30.62 -20.26 32.97
CA PRO A 135 -29.27 -20.37 33.47
C PRO A 135 -28.47 -19.08 33.26
N THR A 136 -27.72 -18.62 34.26
CA THR A 136 -26.87 -17.42 34.17
C THR A 136 -25.49 -17.69 33.57
N THR A 137 -25.14 -18.96 33.39
CA THR A 137 -23.93 -19.45 32.69
C THR A 137 -24.34 -20.38 31.55
N PHE A 138 -23.52 -20.50 30.51
CA PHE A 138 -23.86 -21.36 29.37
C PHE A 138 -24.16 -22.78 29.82
N THR A 139 -25.35 -23.24 29.46
CA THR A 139 -25.86 -24.57 29.81
C THR A 139 -26.55 -25.15 28.58
N THR A 140 -26.23 -26.41 28.28
CA THR A 140 -26.92 -27.16 27.22
C THR A 140 -28.15 -27.87 27.80
N LYS A 141 -29.33 -27.60 27.25
CA LYS A 141 -30.53 -28.40 27.48
C LYS A 141 -30.85 -29.27 26.27
N VAL A 142 -31.34 -30.48 26.54
CA VAL A 142 -31.70 -31.48 25.53
C VAL A 142 -33.20 -31.74 25.59
N PHE A 143 -33.85 -31.68 24.43
CA PHE A 143 -35.30 -31.87 24.27
C PHE A 143 -35.58 -33.00 23.29
N ALA A 144 -36.42 -33.96 23.67
CA ALA A 144 -36.94 -34.92 22.71
C ALA A 144 -38.04 -34.24 21.86
N ILE A 145 -37.89 -34.29 20.54
CA ILE A 145 -38.88 -33.80 19.60
C ILE A 145 -39.90 -34.91 19.36
N THR A 146 -41.14 -34.66 19.77
CA THR A 146 -42.26 -35.58 19.53
C THR A 146 -43.28 -34.89 18.61
N GLY A 147 -43.53 -35.45 17.43
CA GLY A 147 -44.56 -34.95 16.50
C GLY A 147 -44.12 -33.95 15.42
N GLY A 148 -42.81 -33.76 15.23
CA GLY A 148 -42.24 -33.00 14.12
C GLY A 148 -42.55 -33.61 12.75
N THR A 149 -42.46 -32.81 11.70
CA THR A 149 -42.62 -33.22 10.30
C THR A 149 -41.48 -32.70 9.44
N ALA A 150 -41.41 -33.15 8.19
CA ALA A 150 -40.47 -32.67 7.18
C ALA A 150 -40.52 -31.15 6.91
N THR A 151 -41.57 -30.48 7.37
CA THR A 151 -41.82 -29.05 7.18
C THR A 151 -41.92 -28.28 8.49
N SER A 152 -41.67 -28.93 9.64
CA SER A 152 -41.66 -28.26 10.93
C SER A 152 -40.43 -27.36 11.07
N TYR A 153 -40.52 -26.40 11.98
CA TYR A 153 -39.44 -25.46 12.27
C TYR A 153 -39.38 -25.16 13.77
N ILE A 154 -38.18 -24.84 14.24
CA ILE A 154 -37.94 -24.55 15.66
C ILE A 154 -37.99 -23.05 15.87
N HIS A 155 -38.67 -22.65 16.93
CA HIS A 155 -38.83 -21.28 17.36
C HIS A 155 -38.17 -21.02 18.71
N PHE A 156 -37.40 -19.94 18.78
CA PHE A 156 -36.89 -19.38 20.03
C PHE A 156 -37.54 -18.03 20.27
N ARG A 157 -38.12 -17.84 21.45
CA ARG A 157 -38.87 -16.63 21.80
C ARG A 157 -38.55 -16.16 23.21
N THR A 158 -38.33 -14.86 23.35
CA THR A 158 -38.30 -14.18 24.65
C THR A 158 -39.46 -13.19 24.77
N GLU A 159 -40.05 -13.05 25.96
CA GLU A 159 -40.94 -11.92 26.25
C GLU A 159 -40.10 -10.65 26.47
N SER A 160 -40.64 -9.45 26.19
CA SER A 160 -39.88 -8.19 26.13
C SER A 160 -38.95 -7.93 27.34
N ALA A 161 -37.83 -7.26 27.09
CA ALA A 161 -36.73 -6.97 28.03
C ALA A 161 -36.02 -8.19 28.65
N HIS A 162 -36.27 -9.40 28.16
CA HIS A 162 -35.51 -10.61 28.50
C HIS A 162 -34.53 -10.95 27.37
N THR A 163 -33.24 -11.03 27.70
CA THR A 163 -32.16 -11.26 26.73
C THR A 163 -31.52 -12.64 26.94
N ILE A 164 -31.75 -13.55 26.00
CA ILE A 164 -31.09 -14.86 25.96
C ILE A 164 -29.94 -14.81 24.97
N VAL A 165 -28.83 -15.42 25.35
CA VAL A 165 -27.62 -15.59 24.54
C VAL A 165 -27.54 -17.04 24.10
N LEU A 166 -27.51 -17.27 22.79
CA LEU A 166 -27.34 -18.59 22.18
C LEU A 166 -25.89 -18.79 21.75
N ASP A 167 -25.37 -19.99 22.00
CA ASP A 167 -24.00 -20.40 21.66
C ASP A 167 -23.98 -21.56 20.64
N GLU A 168 -24.81 -22.58 20.88
CA GLU A 168 -24.91 -23.75 20.00
C GLU A 168 -26.36 -24.24 19.88
N ILE A 169 -26.75 -24.63 18.67
CA ILE A 169 -27.96 -25.38 18.39
C ILE A 169 -27.59 -26.64 17.61
N LYS A 170 -28.01 -27.80 18.10
CA LYS A 170 -27.74 -29.09 17.46
C LYS A 170 -28.99 -29.98 17.47
N ILE A 171 -29.27 -30.66 16.37
CA ILE A 171 -30.38 -31.61 16.22
C ILE A 171 -29.81 -32.96 15.81
N THR A 172 -30.21 -33.99 16.53
CA THR A 172 -29.81 -35.37 16.25
C THR A 172 -31.02 -36.27 16.05
N HIS A 173 -30.82 -37.38 15.36
CA HIS A 173 -31.76 -38.47 15.23
C HIS A 173 -31.10 -39.77 15.69
N GLU A 174 -31.78 -40.47 16.58
CA GLU A 174 -31.28 -41.69 17.19
C GLU A 174 -31.69 -42.91 16.36
N VAL A 175 -30.71 -43.57 15.74
CA VAL A 175 -30.95 -44.73 14.87
C VAL A 175 -30.65 -46.01 15.65
N ALA A 176 -31.55 -47.00 15.56
CA ALA A 176 -31.31 -48.34 16.09
C ALA A 176 -30.28 -49.05 15.21
N SER A 177 -29.14 -49.39 15.80
CA SER A 177 -28.04 -50.05 15.09
C SER A 177 -28.38 -51.51 14.77
N LEU A 178 -28.50 -51.83 13.48
CA LEU A 178 -28.29 -53.17 12.93
C LEU A 178 -27.09 -53.05 11.97
N THR A 179 -25.89 -53.34 12.47
CA THR A 179 -24.58 -53.29 11.77
C THR A 179 -24.53 -54.18 10.51
N PRO A 180 -23.66 -53.91 9.50
CA PRO A 180 -22.26 -53.47 9.64
C PRO A 180 -21.92 -52.08 9.11
N LEU A 181 -21.12 -51.41 9.93
CA LEU A 181 -20.32 -50.22 9.64
C LEU A 181 -19.16 -50.62 8.72
N VAL A 182 -18.94 -49.91 7.62
CA VAL A 182 -17.71 -50.04 6.80
C VAL A 182 -16.91 -48.75 6.94
N GLU A 183 -15.64 -48.93 7.29
CA GLU A 183 -14.63 -47.91 7.52
C GLU A 183 -14.17 -47.30 6.19
N LEU A 184 -14.12 -45.96 6.11
CA LEU A 184 -13.36 -45.24 5.09
C LEU A 184 -12.04 -44.80 5.74
N THR A 185 -10.97 -45.55 5.53
CA THR A 185 -9.62 -45.07 5.83
C THR A 185 -9.23 -44.07 4.75
N SER A 186 -9.27 -42.77 5.06
CA SER A 186 -8.41 -41.82 4.34
C SER A 186 -6.97 -42.10 4.76
N GLY A 187 -6.15 -42.48 3.79
CA GLY A 187 -4.72 -42.70 3.98
C GLY A 187 -4.04 -41.47 4.56
N VAL A 188 -2.99 -41.73 5.34
CA VAL A 188 -2.13 -40.71 5.96
C VAL A 188 -1.63 -39.74 4.89
N ASN A 189 -1.93 -38.46 5.09
CA ASN A 189 -1.51 -37.32 4.27
C ASN A 189 0.00 -37.34 3.95
N PRO A 190 0.42 -37.49 2.68
CA PRO A 190 1.70 -36.95 2.22
C PRO A 190 1.47 -35.63 1.49
N ALA A 191 2.32 -34.65 1.77
CA ALA A 191 2.32 -33.35 1.10
C ALA A 191 2.64 -33.45 -0.42
N PRO A 192 2.65 -32.30 -1.09
CA PRO A 192 1.82 -31.95 -2.24
C PRO A 192 2.33 -32.56 -3.56
N ALA A 193 1.55 -33.43 -4.16
CA ALA A 193 1.58 -33.69 -5.59
C ALA A 193 0.21 -34.21 -5.99
N MET A 194 -0.28 -33.75 -7.14
CA MET A 194 -1.42 -34.33 -7.83
C MET A 194 -1.27 -35.86 -7.88
N GLU A 195 -2.01 -36.56 -7.03
CA GLU A 195 -2.41 -37.93 -7.31
C GLU A 195 -3.93 -37.91 -7.32
N THR A 196 -4.48 -38.10 -8.50
CA THR A 196 -5.90 -38.38 -8.74
C THR A 196 -6.35 -39.39 -7.68
N LEU A 197 -7.17 -38.96 -6.73
CA LEU A 197 -7.79 -39.90 -5.81
C LEU A 197 -8.88 -40.62 -6.61
N GLU A 198 -8.54 -41.76 -7.21
CA GLU A 198 -9.59 -42.70 -7.59
C GLU A 198 -10.33 -43.07 -6.30
N MET A 199 -11.66 -42.90 -6.28
CA MET A 199 -12.45 -43.57 -5.28
C MET A 199 -12.24 -45.07 -5.48
N ASP A 200 -11.71 -45.76 -4.45
CA ASP A 200 -11.79 -47.21 -4.40
C ASP A 200 -13.26 -47.61 -4.63
N PRO A 201 -13.55 -48.53 -5.57
CA PRO A 201 -14.91 -48.89 -5.91
C PRO A 201 -15.64 -49.39 -4.66
N VAL A 202 -16.73 -48.72 -4.28
CA VAL A 202 -17.57 -49.18 -3.18
C VAL A 202 -18.34 -50.42 -3.66
N VAL A 203 -17.89 -51.60 -3.24
CA VAL A 203 -18.53 -52.88 -3.55
C VAL A 203 -19.35 -53.33 -2.35
N TYR A 204 -20.68 -53.21 -2.44
CA TYR A 204 -21.59 -53.78 -1.44
C TYR A 204 -21.67 -55.30 -1.61
N THR A 205 -21.04 -56.10 -0.76
CA THR A 205 -21.20 -57.57 -0.74
C THR A 205 -22.07 -58.01 0.43
N TYR A 206 -23.15 -58.74 0.14
CA TYR A 206 -23.94 -59.43 1.17
C TYR A 206 -23.27 -60.77 1.50
N THR A 207 -22.77 -60.95 2.72
CA THR A 207 -22.40 -62.28 3.24
C THR A 207 -23.48 -62.79 4.19
N ALA A 208 -24.02 -63.97 3.88
CA ALA A 208 -25.03 -64.64 4.69
C ALA A 208 -24.48 -65.00 6.07
N VAL A 209 -25.10 -64.50 7.14
CA VAL A 209 -24.87 -65.01 8.50
C VAL A 209 -25.89 -66.10 8.77
N ALA A 210 -25.43 -67.35 8.82
CA ALA A 210 -26.23 -68.49 9.25
C ALA A 210 -26.30 -68.52 10.79
N ASN A 211 -27.49 -68.49 11.38
CA ASN A 211 -27.88 -69.53 12.35
C ASN A 211 -29.40 -69.60 12.65
N ASP A 212 -29.91 -70.82 12.54
CA ASP A 212 -31.02 -71.51 13.20
C ASP A 212 -32.19 -70.72 13.83
N ALA A 213 -33.05 -70.21 12.95
CA ALA A 213 -34.52 -70.30 13.06
C ALA A 213 -35.11 -70.34 11.64
N ASN A 214 -34.97 -71.49 10.97
CA ASN A 214 -35.12 -71.65 9.52
C ASN A 214 -36.55 -71.96 9.05
N VAL A 215 -37.26 -70.92 8.57
CA VAL A 215 -37.92 -70.98 7.25
C VAL A 215 -37.55 -69.68 6.51
N LEU A 216 -36.51 -69.74 5.67
CA LEU A 216 -36.22 -68.73 4.68
C LEU A 216 -36.19 -69.41 3.31
N TYR A 217 -37.31 -69.30 2.58
CA TYR A 217 -37.41 -69.71 1.18
C TYR A 217 -38.18 -68.64 0.43
N ASN A 218 -37.46 -67.69 -0.15
CA ASN A 218 -37.43 -67.45 -1.60
C ASN A 218 -36.73 -66.12 -1.90
N TRP A 219 -35.55 -66.24 -2.50
CA TRP A 219 -35.13 -65.29 -3.51
C TRP A 219 -36.15 -65.37 -4.65
N TYR A 220 -36.94 -64.32 -4.85
CA TYR A 220 -37.82 -64.25 -6.00
C TYR A 220 -37.00 -63.92 -7.24
N THR A 221 -37.08 -64.83 -8.21
CA THR A 221 -36.70 -64.63 -9.60
C THR A 221 -37.72 -63.70 -10.27
N ASP A 222 -37.63 -62.39 -10.04
CA ASP A 222 -38.17 -61.41 -10.98
C ASP A 222 -37.25 -60.19 -11.10
N ASN A 223 -36.84 -59.95 -12.34
CA ASN A 223 -35.82 -59.02 -12.79
C ASN A 223 -36.45 -57.67 -13.17
N THR A 224 -36.88 -56.84 -12.22
CA THR A 224 -37.35 -55.49 -12.56
C THR A 224 -36.74 -54.41 -11.66
N TYR A 225 -35.46 -54.14 -11.90
CA TYR A 225 -34.79 -52.91 -11.48
C TYR A 225 -35.13 -51.83 -12.51
N THR A 226 -36.10 -50.97 -12.26
CA THR A 226 -36.71 -50.20 -13.35
C THR A 226 -36.27 -48.75 -13.50
N THR A 227 -35.56 -48.13 -12.56
CA THR A 227 -35.03 -46.76 -12.78
C THR A 227 -33.72 -46.49 -12.06
N LEU A 228 -32.68 -46.20 -12.84
CA LEU A 228 -31.46 -45.54 -12.40
C LEU A 228 -31.56 -44.08 -12.86
N THR A 229 -31.54 -43.10 -11.96
CA THR A 229 -31.34 -41.71 -12.38
C THR A 229 -29.95 -41.54 -12.97
N ALA A 230 -29.81 -40.70 -14.00
CA ALA A 230 -28.53 -40.45 -14.65
C ALA A 230 -27.45 -40.06 -13.61
N ALA A 231 -26.27 -40.67 -13.71
CA ALA A 231 -25.15 -40.34 -12.84
C ALA A 231 -24.67 -38.89 -13.11
N PRO A 232 -24.19 -38.17 -12.07
CA PRO A 232 -23.55 -36.87 -12.26
C PRO A 232 -22.39 -36.91 -13.25
N ALA A 233 -22.08 -35.77 -13.88
CA ALA A 233 -20.97 -35.66 -14.83
C ALA A 233 -19.64 -36.10 -14.18
N GLY A 234 -18.99 -37.09 -14.79
CA GLY A 234 -17.73 -37.67 -14.31
C GLY A 234 -17.88 -38.90 -13.39
N LEU A 235 -19.09 -39.21 -12.93
CA LEU A 235 -19.40 -40.45 -12.19
C LEU A 235 -20.15 -41.46 -13.07
N SER A 236 -19.87 -42.73 -12.85
CA SER A 236 -20.51 -43.88 -13.51
C SER A 236 -21.11 -44.80 -12.47
N ILE A 237 -22.26 -45.40 -12.79
CA ILE A 237 -22.91 -46.40 -11.95
C ILE A 237 -22.95 -47.71 -12.75
N ALA A 238 -22.36 -48.76 -12.18
CA ALA A 238 -22.33 -50.10 -12.76
C ALA A 238 -23.09 -51.08 -11.86
N LYS A 239 -23.86 -51.99 -12.47
CA LYS A 239 -24.59 -53.05 -11.77
C LYS A 239 -23.96 -54.40 -12.09
N ASN A 240 -23.67 -55.19 -11.06
CA ASN A 240 -23.29 -56.60 -11.20
C ASN A 240 -24.39 -57.51 -10.61
N THR A 241 -25.17 -58.12 -11.48
CA THR A 241 -26.31 -58.96 -11.09
C THR A 241 -25.87 -60.29 -10.45
N GLU A 242 -24.70 -60.81 -10.80
CA GLU A 242 -24.18 -62.10 -10.31
C GLU A 242 -23.55 -61.95 -8.92
N ALA A 243 -22.77 -60.89 -8.72
CA ALA A 243 -22.18 -60.55 -7.42
C ALA A 243 -23.16 -59.80 -6.50
N LYS A 244 -24.34 -59.41 -7.01
CA LYS A 244 -25.39 -58.67 -6.29
C LYS A 244 -24.90 -57.33 -5.75
N THR A 245 -24.13 -56.61 -6.57
CA THR A 245 -23.50 -55.34 -6.18
C THR A 245 -23.90 -54.21 -7.13
N VAL A 246 -23.96 -52.99 -6.60
CA VAL A 246 -24.00 -51.73 -7.36
C VAL A 246 -22.73 -50.97 -7.03
N THR A 247 -22.00 -50.52 -8.05
CA THR A 247 -20.73 -49.82 -7.91
C THR A 247 -20.85 -48.43 -8.49
N ILE A 248 -20.41 -47.43 -7.73
CA ILE A 248 -20.29 -46.03 -8.18
C ILE A 248 -18.81 -45.73 -8.28
N SER A 249 -18.36 -45.27 -9.45
CA SER A 249 -16.93 -45.05 -9.75
C SER A 249 -16.73 -43.90 -10.73
N GLY A 250 -15.56 -43.27 -10.72
CA GLY A 250 -15.20 -42.15 -11.61
C GLY A 250 -14.74 -40.91 -10.83
N THR A 251 -14.50 -39.81 -11.54
CA THR A 251 -14.04 -38.54 -10.97
C THR A 251 -15.07 -37.44 -11.26
N PRO A 252 -15.74 -36.87 -10.24
CA PRO A 252 -16.72 -35.81 -10.46
C PRO A 252 -16.03 -34.55 -11.03
N THR A 253 -16.63 -33.92 -12.05
CA THR A 253 -16.03 -32.78 -12.76
C THR A 253 -16.59 -31.42 -12.35
N ILE A 254 -17.61 -31.40 -11.50
CA ILE A 254 -18.30 -30.18 -11.03
C ILE A 254 -18.47 -30.27 -9.51
N VAL A 255 -18.28 -29.13 -8.82
CA VAL A 255 -18.51 -28.98 -7.38
C VAL A 255 -20.02 -28.97 -7.09
N GLY A 256 -20.48 -29.76 -6.11
CA GLY A 256 -21.87 -29.77 -5.69
C GLY A 256 -22.29 -31.01 -4.89
N THR A 257 -23.45 -30.93 -4.23
CA THR A 257 -24.05 -32.11 -3.57
C THR A 257 -24.86 -32.92 -4.59
N TYR A 258 -24.54 -34.21 -4.73
CA TYR A 258 -25.23 -35.11 -5.64
C TYR A 258 -26.05 -36.14 -4.88
N TYR A 259 -27.37 -36.05 -5.02
CA TYR A 259 -28.31 -37.01 -4.46
C TYR A 259 -28.53 -38.15 -5.45
N TYR A 260 -28.45 -39.40 -4.99
CA TYR A 260 -28.77 -40.56 -5.82
C TYR A 260 -29.72 -41.50 -5.07
N LYS A 261 -30.72 -42.00 -5.77
CA LYS A 261 -31.72 -42.91 -5.20
C LYS A 261 -31.59 -44.28 -5.83
N ILE A 262 -31.38 -45.31 -5.00
CA ILE A 262 -31.37 -46.71 -5.47
C ILE A 262 -32.65 -47.36 -4.95
N SER A 263 -33.66 -47.41 -5.82
CA SER A 263 -34.93 -48.09 -5.51
C SER A 263 -34.79 -49.59 -5.72
N ILE A 264 -35.01 -50.38 -4.67
CA ILE A 264 -35.16 -51.83 -4.75
C ILE A 264 -36.65 -52.13 -4.62
N ASN A 265 -37.27 -52.69 -5.66
CA ASN A 265 -38.68 -53.07 -5.61
C ASN A 265 -38.83 -54.38 -4.83
N GLU A 266 -39.08 -54.28 -3.52
CA GLU A 266 -39.71 -55.36 -2.77
C GLU A 266 -41.20 -55.06 -2.57
N GLU A 267 -42.02 -56.11 -2.44
CA GLU A 267 -43.48 -56.06 -2.26
C GLU A 267 -43.91 -55.28 -0.98
N ASN A 268 -42.96 -54.79 -0.16
CA ASN A 268 -43.18 -53.91 0.99
C ASN A 268 -42.43 -52.56 0.94
N GLY A 269 -41.95 -52.11 -0.21
CA GLY A 269 -41.62 -50.68 -0.44
C GLY A 269 -40.36 -50.12 0.24
N ASN A 270 -39.32 -50.93 0.47
CA ASN A 270 -38.06 -50.45 1.03
C ASN A 270 -37.15 -49.84 -0.06
N ALA A 271 -37.06 -48.51 -0.12
CA ALA A 271 -36.04 -47.82 -0.91
C ALA A 271 -34.80 -47.56 -0.06
N ILE A 272 -33.60 -47.81 -0.60
CA ILE A 272 -32.35 -47.37 0.02
C ILE A 272 -31.98 -46.02 -0.63
N GLU A 273 -31.99 -44.95 0.17
CA GLU A 273 -31.58 -43.62 -0.27
C GLU A 273 -30.14 -43.36 0.22
N GLY A 274 -29.29 -42.89 -0.68
CA GLY A 274 -27.91 -42.52 -0.37
C GLY A 274 -27.60 -41.13 -0.94
N SER A 275 -26.55 -40.48 -0.44
CA SER A 275 -26.05 -39.23 -1.02
C SER A 275 -24.53 -39.28 -1.14
N VAL A 276 -24.00 -38.68 -2.20
CA VAL A 276 -22.57 -38.39 -2.30
C VAL A 276 -22.43 -36.87 -2.22
N VAL A 277 -21.71 -36.39 -1.22
CA VAL A 277 -21.34 -34.98 -1.11
C VAL A 277 -19.98 -34.81 -1.76
N VAL A 278 -19.90 -33.98 -2.81
CA VAL A 278 -18.63 -33.56 -3.42
C VAL A 278 -18.41 -32.11 -3.02
N ASP A 279 -17.54 -31.89 -2.04
CA ASP A 279 -17.25 -30.56 -1.49
C ASP A 279 -16.33 -29.75 -2.42
N ALA A 280 -16.50 -28.42 -2.39
CA ALA A 280 -15.54 -27.50 -2.98
C ALA A 280 -14.29 -27.43 -2.08
N TYR A 281 -13.13 -27.87 -2.56
CA TYR A 281 -11.88 -27.51 -1.90
C TYR A 281 -11.51 -26.08 -2.33
N VAL A 282 -11.78 -25.08 -1.48
CA VAL A 282 -11.29 -23.71 -1.73
C VAL A 282 -9.81 -23.71 -1.42
N THR A 283 -9.01 -23.76 -2.46
CA THR A 283 -7.56 -23.65 -2.36
C THR A 283 -7.16 -22.17 -2.30
N PRO A 284 -6.12 -21.78 -1.56
CA PRO A 284 -5.67 -20.40 -1.51
C PRO A 284 -5.22 -19.89 -2.89
N ALA A 285 -5.33 -18.58 -3.12
CA ALA A 285 -4.69 -17.93 -4.25
C ALA A 285 -3.17 -17.82 -4.02
N PRO A 286 -2.36 -17.62 -5.08
CA PRO A 286 -0.96 -17.22 -4.93
C PRO A 286 -0.77 -16.06 -3.96
N GLU A 287 0.30 -16.07 -3.19
CA GLU A 287 0.77 -14.89 -2.47
C GLU A 287 2.14 -14.48 -3.01
N ILE A 288 2.39 -13.17 -3.10
CA ILE A 288 3.65 -12.62 -3.59
C ILE A 288 4.17 -11.62 -2.57
N GLU A 289 5.38 -11.84 -2.06
CA GLU A 289 6.02 -10.96 -1.08
C GLU A 289 7.41 -10.51 -1.58
N LEU A 290 7.73 -9.22 -1.45
CA LEU A 290 9.06 -8.71 -1.76
C LEU A 290 10.04 -9.10 -0.65
N THR A 291 11.04 -9.91 -0.97
CA THR A 291 12.03 -10.38 0.01
C THR A 291 13.30 -9.52 0.04
N SER A 292 13.74 -9.00 -1.11
CA SER A 292 14.90 -8.10 -1.18
C SER A 292 14.92 -7.25 -2.45
N GLY A 293 15.72 -6.18 -2.43
CA GLY A 293 15.81 -5.20 -3.51
C GLY A 293 14.81 -4.06 -3.35
N ASN A 294 14.49 -3.39 -4.44
CA ASN A 294 13.54 -2.29 -4.46
C ASN A 294 12.67 -2.36 -5.73
N ASN A 295 11.35 -2.30 -5.56
CA ASN A 295 10.39 -2.30 -6.67
C ASN A 295 10.50 -1.03 -7.53
N ASN A 296 11.11 0.03 -7.00
CA ASN A 296 11.27 1.32 -7.68
C ASN A 296 12.76 1.68 -7.72
N GLN A 297 13.39 1.55 -8.88
CA GLN A 297 14.82 1.84 -9.05
C GLN A 297 15.06 2.88 -10.13
N GLN A 298 16.08 3.72 -9.90
CA GLN A 298 16.65 4.56 -10.95
C GLN A 298 17.96 3.96 -11.40
N VAL A 299 18.10 3.72 -12.69
CA VAL A 299 19.28 3.08 -13.27
C VAL A 299 19.62 3.76 -14.58
N LYS A 300 20.90 3.96 -14.88
CA LYS A 300 21.31 4.45 -16.20
C LYS A 300 21.16 3.32 -17.21
N ALA A 301 20.76 3.64 -18.44
CA ALA A 301 20.93 2.71 -19.54
C ALA A 301 22.41 2.25 -19.60
N GLY A 302 22.64 0.96 -19.87
CA GLY A 302 23.95 0.30 -19.80
C GLY A 302 24.37 -0.19 -18.41
N SER A 303 23.62 0.12 -17.35
CA SER A 303 23.99 -0.28 -15.98
C SER A 303 23.12 -1.42 -15.44
N PRO A 304 23.67 -2.30 -14.57
CA PRO A 304 22.90 -3.32 -13.89
C PRO A 304 21.94 -2.70 -12.88
N ILE A 305 20.78 -3.33 -12.69
CA ILE A 305 19.91 -3.04 -11.55
C ILE A 305 20.41 -3.77 -10.30
N THR A 306 19.94 -3.35 -9.13
CA THR A 306 19.96 -4.24 -7.96
C THR A 306 18.86 -5.27 -8.15
N ASN A 307 19.18 -6.56 -7.95
CA ASN A 307 18.18 -7.62 -8.11
C ASN A 307 16.97 -7.37 -7.22
N VAL A 308 15.78 -7.63 -7.76
CA VAL A 308 14.51 -7.58 -7.02
C VAL A 308 14.04 -9.01 -6.87
N VAL A 309 13.86 -9.46 -5.63
CA VAL A 309 13.56 -10.86 -5.32
C VAL A 309 12.23 -10.95 -4.60
N TYR A 310 11.32 -11.80 -5.08
CA TYR A 310 10.04 -12.09 -4.47
C TYR A 310 9.95 -13.55 -4.05
N SER A 311 9.29 -13.82 -2.93
CA SER A 311 8.82 -15.16 -2.56
C SER A 311 7.38 -15.34 -2.98
N LEU A 312 7.08 -16.48 -3.59
CA LEU A 312 5.77 -16.87 -4.07
C LEU A 312 5.33 -18.14 -3.33
N THR A 313 4.15 -18.10 -2.72
CA THR A 313 3.49 -19.25 -2.10
C THR A 313 2.25 -19.62 -2.92
N TYR A 314 1.87 -20.89 -2.90
CA TYR A 314 0.72 -21.42 -3.66
C TYR A 314 0.75 -21.09 -5.16
N ALA A 315 1.94 -21.02 -5.76
CA ALA A 315 2.13 -20.72 -7.17
C ALA A 315 3.13 -21.70 -7.82
N ASP A 316 2.82 -22.12 -9.05
CA ASP A 316 3.74 -22.94 -9.87
C ASP A 316 4.63 -22.12 -10.79
N GLY A 317 4.32 -20.83 -10.95
CA GLY A 317 5.06 -19.94 -11.83
C GLY A 317 4.63 -18.50 -11.69
N ALA A 318 5.40 -17.64 -12.32
CA ALA A 318 5.02 -16.26 -12.55
C ALA A 318 5.67 -15.73 -13.84
N GLU A 319 5.01 -14.76 -14.45
CA GLU A 319 5.50 -14.07 -15.63
C GLU A 319 5.60 -12.57 -15.37
N VAL A 320 6.60 -11.92 -15.96
CA VAL A 320 6.78 -10.47 -15.86
C VAL A 320 6.58 -9.81 -17.21
N THR A 321 5.85 -8.71 -17.22
CA THR A 321 5.67 -7.84 -18.38
C THR A 321 6.14 -6.42 -18.04
N GLY A 322 6.47 -5.62 -19.06
CA GLY A 322 6.82 -4.20 -18.88
C GLY A 322 8.25 -3.90 -18.43
N LEU A 323 9.13 -4.90 -18.33
CA LEU A 323 10.56 -4.67 -18.07
C LEU A 323 11.25 -3.96 -19.25
N PRO A 324 12.20 -3.05 -19.00
CA PRO A 324 13.06 -2.52 -20.05
C PRO A 324 13.97 -3.61 -20.61
N ASN A 325 14.35 -3.47 -21.90
CA ASN A 325 15.21 -4.44 -22.58
C ASN A 325 16.55 -4.59 -21.86
N GLY A 326 17.00 -5.84 -21.71
CA GLY A 326 18.21 -6.23 -20.98
C GLY A 326 17.96 -6.70 -19.55
N LEU A 327 16.74 -6.49 -19.02
CA LEU A 327 16.29 -7.10 -17.77
C LEU A 327 15.46 -8.37 -18.05
N THR A 328 15.53 -9.31 -17.12
CA THR A 328 14.79 -10.58 -17.18
C THR A 328 14.22 -10.92 -15.80
N GLY A 329 13.08 -11.62 -15.78
CA GLY A 329 12.53 -12.24 -14.58
C GLY A 329 12.63 -13.75 -14.69
N VAL A 330 13.15 -14.40 -13.65
CA VAL A 330 13.29 -15.86 -13.59
C VAL A 330 12.60 -16.39 -12.35
N TYR A 331 11.65 -17.30 -12.55
CA TYR A 331 11.05 -18.09 -11.49
C TYR A 331 11.89 -19.34 -11.23
N ASN A 332 12.18 -19.63 -9.96
CA ASN A 332 12.83 -20.86 -9.52
C ASN A 332 12.31 -21.26 -8.13
N SER A 333 11.55 -22.35 -8.06
CA SER A 333 11.09 -23.00 -6.83
C SER A 333 10.58 -22.04 -5.74
N GLY A 334 9.50 -21.30 -6.02
CA GLY A 334 8.88 -20.36 -5.08
C GLY A 334 9.61 -19.02 -4.95
N THR A 335 10.66 -18.77 -5.73
CA THR A 335 11.37 -17.48 -5.76
C THR A 335 11.33 -16.88 -7.16
N TYR A 336 10.92 -15.62 -7.27
CA TYR A 336 10.97 -14.86 -8.52
C TYR A 336 12.03 -13.76 -8.45
N THR A 337 13.01 -13.78 -9.35
CA THR A 337 14.10 -12.79 -9.36
C THR A 337 14.10 -11.97 -10.65
N ILE A 338 13.97 -10.65 -10.54
CA ILE A 338 14.25 -9.70 -11.62
C ILE A 338 15.72 -9.29 -11.52
N SER A 339 16.48 -9.48 -12.60
CA SER A 339 17.91 -9.15 -12.67
C SER A 339 18.34 -8.80 -14.09
N GLY A 340 19.57 -8.31 -14.24
CA GLY A 340 20.19 -8.01 -15.52
C GLY A 340 20.72 -6.59 -15.63
N THR A 341 21.06 -6.21 -16.86
CA THR A 341 21.62 -4.90 -17.23
C THR A 341 20.71 -4.24 -18.23
N VAL A 342 20.23 -3.04 -17.93
CA VAL A 342 19.43 -2.28 -18.90
C VAL A 342 20.29 -2.02 -20.13
N ASN A 343 19.81 -2.37 -21.33
CA ASN A 343 20.57 -2.16 -22.54
C ASN A 343 20.83 -0.65 -22.78
N GLU A 344 22.02 -0.28 -23.25
CA GLU A 344 22.41 1.11 -23.53
C GLU A 344 21.50 1.82 -24.52
N SER A 345 20.87 1.07 -25.44
CA SER A 345 19.95 1.60 -26.44
C SER A 345 18.54 1.89 -25.93
N VAL A 346 18.22 1.58 -24.66
CA VAL A 346 16.89 1.83 -24.10
C VAL A 346 16.68 3.34 -23.97
N THR A 347 15.63 3.84 -24.61
CA THR A 347 15.21 5.25 -24.47
C THR A 347 14.90 5.54 -22.99
N PRO A 348 15.51 6.58 -22.39
CA PRO A 348 15.23 6.95 -21.01
C PRO A 348 13.74 7.22 -20.76
N GLY A 349 13.24 6.78 -19.61
CA GLY A 349 11.82 6.85 -19.26
C GLY A 349 11.47 5.91 -18.11
N THR A 350 10.20 5.91 -17.71
CA THR A 350 9.70 5.03 -16.66
C THR A 350 9.08 3.78 -17.28
N PHE A 351 9.56 2.62 -16.85
CA PHE A 351 9.07 1.30 -17.25
C PHE A 351 8.35 0.67 -16.07
N THR A 352 7.01 0.67 -16.10
CA THR A 352 6.19 -0.02 -15.11
C THR A 352 6.12 -1.49 -15.48
N TYR A 353 6.55 -2.36 -14.56
CA TYR A 353 6.49 -3.79 -14.73
C TYR A 353 5.44 -4.42 -13.82
N THR A 354 4.86 -5.53 -14.28
CA THR A 354 3.87 -6.32 -13.54
C THR A 354 4.29 -7.78 -13.58
N ILE A 355 4.42 -8.39 -12.41
CA ILE A 355 4.56 -9.83 -12.22
C ILE A 355 3.15 -10.39 -11.98
N THR A 356 2.78 -11.43 -12.71
CA THR A 356 1.54 -12.19 -12.52
C THR A 356 1.92 -13.60 -12.07
N ALA A 357 1.47 -14.01 -10.88
CA ALA A 357 1.65 -15.36 -10.38
C ALA A 357 0.41 -16.22 -10.70
N ASP A 358 0.66 -17.42 -11.21
CA ASP A 358 -0.37 -18.40 -11.50
C ASP A 358 -0.57 -19.33 -10.29
N PRO A 359 -1.82 -19.70 -9.96
CA PRO A 359 -2.12 -20.70 -8.94
C PRO A 359 -1.35 -22.00 -9.14
N LEU A 360 -0.92 -22.61 -8.04
CA LEU A 360 -0.40 -23.97 -7.99
C LEU A 360 -1.38 -24.95 -8.65
N SER A 361 -0.89 -25.94 -9.38
CA SER A 361 -1.72 -26.93 -10.06
C SER A 361 -2.66 -27.63 -9.08
N GLY A 362 -3.95 -27.69 -9.41
CA GLY A 362 -5.00 -28.16 -8.51
C GLY A 362 -5.58 -27.09 -7.59
N TYR A 363 -5.08 -25.85 -7.63
CA TYR A 363 -5.61 -24.71 -6.89
C TYR A 363 -6.54 -23.88 -7.79
N SER A 364 -7.73 -23.58 -7.30
CA SER A 364 -8.79 -22.76 -7.91
C SER A 364 -8.72 -21.28 -7.53
N GLY A 365 -7.64 -20.81 -6.89
CA GLY A 365 -7.45 -19.40 -6.58
C GLY A 365 -7.29 -18.54 -7.84
N SER A 366 -7.57 -17.23 -7.76
CA SER A 366 -7.33 -16.31 -8.88
C SER A 366 -5.86 -15.94 -8.98
N ASN A 367 -5.39 -15.58 -10.18
CA ASN A 367 -4.06 -14.98 -10.38
C ASN A 367 -3.90 -13.73 -9.50
N VAL A 368 -2.69 -13.55 -8.96
CA VAL A 368 -2.32 -12.36 -8.17
C VAL A 368 -1.20 -11.62 -8.90
N THR A 369 -1.22 -10.29 -8.81
CA THR A 369 -0.22 -9.44 -9.45
C THR A 369 0.49 -8.53 -8.46
N ILE A 370 1.76 -8.26 -8.73
CA ILE A 370 2.56 -7.23 -8.05
C ILE A 370 3.34 -6.44 -9.10
N GLY A 371 3.60 -5.16 -8.85
CA GLY A 371 4.31 -4.32 -9.81
C GLY A 371 5.32 -3.39 -9.19
N GLY A 372 6.09 -2.74 -10.06
CA GLY A 372 7.11 -1.76 -9.71
C GLY A 372 7.50 -0.90 -10.90
N ASN A 373 8.46 0.00 -10.71
CA ASN A 373 8.94 0.91 -11.74
C ASN A 373 10.47 0.85 -11.88
N ILE A 374 10.95 0.65 -13.10
CA ILE A 374 12.35 0.91 -13.45
C ILE A 374 12.41 2.23 -14.20
N ILE A 375 12.99 3.24 -13.57
CA ILE A 375 13.20 4.56 -14.17
C ILE A 375 14.57 4.53 -14.84
N VAL A 376 14.57 4.37 -16.16
CA VAL A 376 15.79 4.36 -16.97
C VAL A 376 16.22 5.80 -17.23
N LYS A 377 17.43 6.12 -16.80
CA LYS A 377 18.11 7.39 -17.04
C LYS A 377 19.04 7.27 -18.24
N SER A 378 19.41 8.41 -18.83
CA SER A 378 20.39 8.49 -19.91
C SER A 378 21.70 7.80 -19.52
N VAL A 379 22.36 7.16 -20.49
CA VAL A 379 23.71 6.60 -20.32
C VAL A 379 24.71 7.67 -19.83
N THR A 380 24.50 8.93 -20.23
CA THR A 380 25.33 10.08 -19.85
C THR A 380 24.80 10.85 -18.64
N ALA A 381 23.78 10.32 -17.94
CA ALA A 381 23.13 11.02 -16.85
C ALA A 381 24.13 11.42 -15.75
N LYS A 382 23.96 12.62 -15.20
CA LYS A 382 24.79 13.17 -14.13
C LYS A 382 24.26 12.78 -12.76
N ALA A 383 25.16 12.46 -11.84
CA ALA A 383 24.81 12.09 -10.47
C ALA A 383 24.63 13.37 -9.62
N ILE A 384 23.45 13.52 -9.04
CA ILE A 384 23.09 14.65 -8.17
C ILE A 384 22.88 14.15 -6.75
N LEU A 385 23.63 14.71 -5.80
CA LEU A 385 23.35 14.54 -4.38
C LEU A 385 22.34 15.61 -3.95
N TYR A 386 21.14 15.19 -3.55
CA TYR A 386 20.11 16.07 -3.00
C TYR A 386 20.11 15.98 -1.47
N LEU A 387 20.81 16.93 -0.83
CA LEU A 387 21.00 16.93 0.61
C LEU A 387 19.83 17.67 1.30
N THR A 388 19.15 16.96 2.20
CA THR A 388 17.95 17.44 2.93
C THR A 388 18.08 17.15 4.43
N ALA A 389 17.13 17.60 5.25
CA ALA A 389 17.12 17.35 6.69
C ALA A 389 16.61 15.95 7.08
N ASP A 390 16.02 15.21 6.15
CA ASP A 390 15.43 13.88 6.38
C ASP A 390 15.79 12.90 5.25
N VAL A 391 15.42 11.62 5.36
CA VAL A 391 15.65 10.61 4.32
C VAL A 391 14.75 10.79 3.09
N THR A 392 13.71 11.61 3.20
CA THR A 392 12.84 12.01 2.09
C THR A 392 12.86 13.53 1.89
N PRO A 393 12.60 14.01 0.66
CA PRO A 393 12.34 15.43 0.42
C PRO A 393 11.15 15.92 1.26
N SER A 394 11.16 17.21 1.57
CA SER A 394 10.06 17.87 2.30
C SER A 394 8.75 17.79 1.53
N THR A 395 7.62 17.71 2.24
CA THR A 395 6.29 17.70 1.61
C THR A 395 5.95 18.99 0.86
N GLN A 396 6.64 20.10 1.16
CA GLN A 396 6.49 21.35 0.41
C GLN A 396 7.30 21.36 -0.89
N ASP A 397 8.25 20.43 -1.06
CA ASP A 397 9.08 20.30 -2.26
C ASP A 397 8.35 19.54 -3.37
N THR A 398 7.21 20.08 -3.79
CA THR A 398 6.36 19.47 -4.83
C THR A 398 6.80 19.84 -6.26
N LYS A 399 7.84 20.65 -6.41
CA LYS A 399 8.29 21.16 -7.71
C LYS A 399 9.79 21.00 -7.94
N LEU A 400 10.65 21.35 -7.00
CA LEU A 400 12.10 21.36 -7.24
C LEU A 400 12.70 19.95 -7.26
N TYR A 401 12.40 19.12 -6.27
CA TYR A 401 12.84 17.73 -6.29
C TYR A 401 12.27 16.98 -7.51
N PRO A 402 10.97 17.04 -7.83
CA PRO A 402 10.43 16.44 -9.06
C PRO A 402 11.11 16.93 -10.34
N LEU A 403 11.38 18.23 -10.47
CA LEU A 403 12.11 18.80 -11.62
C LEU A 403 13.45 18.08 -11.88
N LEU A 404 14.20 17.77 -10.81
CA LEU A 404 15.47 17.05 -10.94
C LEU A 404 15.26 15.54 -11.10
N ASN A 405 14.36 14.97 -10.30
CA ASN A 405 14.17 13.53 -10.18
C ASN A 405 13.49 12.92 -11.42
N GLU A 406 12.63 13.66 -12.10
CA GLU A 406 11.95 13.21 -13.32
C GLU A 406 12.82 13.42 -14.55
N ASN A 407 13.81 14.33 -14.49
CA ASN A 407 14.71 14.56 -15.60
C ASN A 407 15.57 13.31 -15.88
N THR A 408 15.51 12.82 -17.11
CA THR A 408 16.20 11.60 -17.53
C THR A 408 17.71 11.75 -17.63
N ASN A 409 18.23 12.99 -17.65
CA ASN A 409 19.66 13.27 -17.65
C ASN A 409 20.28 13.30 -16.25
N TYR A 410 19.50 13.07 -15.19
CA TYR A 410 20.00 13.10 -13.82
C TYR A 410 19.64 11.79 -13.08
N VAL A 411 20.58 11.32 -12.27
CA VAL A 411 20.36 10.32 -11.23
C VAL A 411 20.40 11.05 -9.91
N VAL A 412 19.27 11.16 -9.22
CA VAL A 412 19.15 11.94 -7.98
C VAL A 412 19.21 11.01 -6.79
N THR A 413 20.19 11.20 -5.91
CA THR A 413 20.29 10.51 -4.62
C THR A 413 19.87 11.46 -3.51
N VAL A 414 18.73 11.18 -2.88
CA VAL A 414 18.30 11.89 -1.67
C VAL A 414 19.10 11.39 -0.48
N LYS A 415 19.63 12.33 0.31
CA LYS A 415 20.38 12.01 1.52
C LYS A 415 20.03 12.98 2.65
N GLN A 416 19.81 12.42 3.84
CA GLN A 416 19.79 13.21 5.07
C GLN A 416 21.19 13.75 5.40
N ALA A 417 21.29 15.05 5.65
CA ALA A 417 22.52 15.69 6.10
C ALA A 417 22.99 15.10 7.43
N SER A 418 24.22 14.60 7.45
CA SER A 418 24.81 13.91 8.59
C SER A 418 25.22 14.90 9.68
N GLY A 419 25.14 14.48 10.95
CA GLY A 419 25.62 15.29 12.09
C GLY A 419 27.14 15.51 12.10
N LEU A 420 27.88 14.64 11.39
CA LEU A 420 29.30 14.77 11.09
C LEU A 420 29.47 14.72 9.58
N ALA A 421 30.33 15.59 9.04
CA ALA A 421 30.61 15.59 7.60
C ALA A 421 31.33 14.30 7.17
N PRO A 422 30.95 13.69 6.04
CA PRO A 422 31.70 12.59 5.48
C PRO A 422 33.05 13.06 4.94
N ALA A 423 33.94 12.11 4.64
CA ALA A 423 35.21 12.40 3.98
C ALA A 423 34.96 13.08 2.61
N ILE A 424 35.88 13.95 2.16
CA ILE A 424 35.74 14.67 0.88
C ILE A 424 35.54 13.70 -0.30
N SER A 425 36.19 12.54 -0.27
CA SER A 425 36.08 11.50 -1.32
C SER A 425 34.67 10.92 -1.46
N PHE A 426 33.79 11.09 -0.47
CA PHE A 426 32.38 10.73 -0.60
C PHE A 426 31.71 11.49 -1.76
N TYR A 427 32.10 12.74 -1.99
CA TYR A 427 31.49 13.56 -3.02
C TYR A 427 32.01 13.24 -4.43
N ASP A 428 33.03 12.38 -4.57
CA ASP A 428 33.65 12.08 -5.86
C ASP A 428 32.68 11.40 -6.82
N SER A 429 31.74 10.60 -6.31
CA SER A 429 30.69 9.92 -7.08
C SER A 429 29.59 10.84 -7.60
N TYR A 430 29.57 12.11 -7.18
CA TYR A 430 28.54 13.07 -7.56
C TYR A 430 29.11 14.16 -8.48
N ASP A 431 28.34 14.55 -9.48
CA ASP A 431 28.65 15.65 -10.40
C ASP A 431 28.18 17.01 -9.84
N LEU A 432 27.11 17.01 -9.02
CA LEU A 432 26.52 18.20 -8.40
C LEU A 432 26.00 17.87 -7.00
N VAL A 433 26.17 18.81 -6.07
CA VAL A 433 25.49 18.79 -4.77
C VAL A 433 24.42 19.88 -4.75
N VAL A 434 23.18 19.49 -4.44
CA VAL A 434 22.07 20.41 -4.16
C VAL A 434 21.86 20.44 -2.65
N LEU A 435 22.07 21.60 -2.02
CA LEU A 435 21.82 21.81 -0.60
C LEU A 435 20.43 22.42 -0.43
N ASN A 436 19.48 21.61 0.05
CA ASN A 436 18.13 22.05 0.35
C ASN A 436 18.12 23.06 1.52
N GLU A 437 17.22 24.04 1.48
CA GLU A 437 17.09 25.05 2.52
C GLU A 437 16.72 24.46 3.88
N ILE A 438 16.01 23.34 3.96
CA ILE A 438 15.60 22.79 5.26
C ILE A 438 16.78 22.25 6.09
N VAL A 439 17.94 22.00 5.47
CA VAL A 439 19.15 21.56 6.19
C VAL A 439 19.54 22.63 7.21
N GLY A 440 19.71 22.21 8.47
CA GLY A 440 20.08 23.11 9.56
C GLY A 440 21.37 23.86 9.21
N GLY A 441 21.36 25.20 9.32
CA GLY A 441 22.51 25.99 8.86
C GLY A 441 23.80 25.76 9.66
N THR A 442 23.74 25.11 10.84
CA THR A 442 24.90 24.69 11.65
C THR A 442 25.24 23.21 11.49
N ASN A 443 24.57 22.49 10.59
CA ASN A 443 24.85 21.10 10.29
C ASN A 443 26.30 20.95 9.79
N ALA A 444 27.05 20.00 10.35
CA ALA A 444 28.48 19.86 10.06
C ALA A 444 28.75 19.52 8.58
N GLU A 445 27.91 18.69 7.95
CA GLU A 445 28.03 18.36 6.54
C GLU A 445 27.80 19.58 5.65
N ALA A 446 26.71 20.33 5.89
CA ALA A 446 26.44 21.57 5.16
C ALA A 446 27.58 22.60 5.31
N VAL A 447 28.19 22.70 6.50
CA VAL A 447 29.36 23.56 6.72
C VAL A 447 30.59 23.06 5.96
N ALA A 448 30.81 21.76 5.91
CA ALA A 448 31.97 21.15 5.23
C ALA A 448 31.94 21.32 3.71
N LEU A 449 30.74 21.44 3.10
CA LEU A 449 30.57 21.69 1.67
C LEU A 449 31.35 22.93 1.17
N LYS A 450 31.76 23.87 2.03
CA LYS A 450 32.55 25.04 1.60
C LYS A 450 33.88 24.65 0.98
N ASN A 451 34.47 23.58 1.50
CA ASN A 451 35.82 23.13 1.19
C ASN A 451 35.86 22.07 0.07
N ILE A 452 34.71 21.57 -0.40
CA ILE A 452 34.70 20.53 -1.44
C ILE A 452 34.82 21.15 -2.83
N ASN A 453 35.66 20.55 -3.67
CA ASN A 453 35.82 20.97 -5.07
C ASN A 453 34.76 20.33 -5.97
N LYS A 454 33.48 20.60 -5.67
CA LYS A 454 32.34 20.13 -6.45
C LYS A 454 31.39 21.29 -6.76
N PRO A 455 30.68 21.23 -7.90
CA PRO A 455 29.61 22.17 -8.21
C PRO A 455 28.53 22.10 -7.12
N ILE A 456 28.02 23.25 -6.69
CA ILE A 456 27.01 23.33 -5.64
C ILE A 456 25.89 24.28 -6.07
N LEU A 457 24.66 23.78 -6.02
CA LEU A 457 23.45 24.59 -5.99
C LEU A 457 22.97 24.65 -4.55
N ASN A 458 23.06 25.81 -3.94
CA ASN A 458 22.64 26.02 -2.57
C ASN A 458 21.34 26.81 -2.51
N LEU A 459 20.41 26.35 -1.68
CA LEU A 459 19.14 27.01 -1.42
C LEU A 459 19.07 27.62 -0.02
N LYS A 460 20.01 27.23 0.86
CA LYS A 460 20.11 27.73 2.22
C LYS A 460 20.70 29.13 2.24
N SER A 461 19.89 30.08 2.71
CA SER A 461 20.39 31.42 3.02
C SER A 461 21.41 31.38 4.16
N PHE A 462 22.50 32.14 3.99
CA PHE A 462 23.58 32.20 4.94
C PHE A 462 23.54 33.50 5.71
N VAL A 463 22.98 33.45 6.93
CA VAL A 463 23.51 34.01 8.18
C VAL A 463 22.38 34.13 9.21
N TYR A 464 22.54 33.41 10.33
CA TYR A 464 21.87 33.74 11.60
C TYR A 464 22.70 33.29 12.83
N ASN A 465 23.84 32.58 12.69
CA ASN A 465 24.64 32.09 13.82
C ASN A 465 26.12 31.86 13.43
N SER A 466 27.02 31.90 14.43
CA SER A 466 28.44 31.53 14.30
C SER A 466 28.59 30.08 13.79
N GLY A 467 29.43 29.86 12.77
CA GLY A 467 29.69 28.53 12.19
C GLY A 467 29.19 28.31 10.75
N ARG A 468 28.49 29.29 10.15
CA ARG A 468 28.08 29.26 8.73
C ARG A 468 29.16 29.81 7.79
N TRP A 469 28.99 29.63 6.48
CA TRP A 469 29.81 30.27 5.45
C TRP A 469 29.60 31.79 5.57
N GLY A 470 30.55 32.50 6.19
CA GLY A 470 30.37 33.86 6.69
C GLY A 470 30.46 34.93 5.60
N TRP A 471 29.42 35.07 4.78
CA TRP A 471 29.39 35.99 3.63
C TRP A 471 28.35 37.11 3.74
N GLY A 472 27.94 37.53 4.95
CA GLY A 472 27.05 38.69 5.12
C GLY A 472 26.09 38.54 6.31
N THR A 473 24.94 39.21 6.23
CA THR A 473 23.77 39.05 7.11
C THR A 473 22.58 38.63 6.26
N ALA A 474 21.78 37.64 6.66
CA ALA A 474 20.57 37.26 5.90
C ALA A 474 19.31 37.87 6.52
N ASP A 475 18.35 38.22 5.66
CA ASP A 475 16.98 38.58 6.06
C ASP A 475 16.13 37.30 6.19
N ASN A 476 15.32 37.21 7.25
CA ASN A 476 14.52 36.02 7.61
C ASN A 476 13.41 35.72 6.59
N GLY A 477 13.32 36.50 5.53
CA GLY A 477 12.27 36.41 4.54
C GLY A 477 10.97 37.00 5.09
N LEU A 478 10.07 37.34 4.18
CA LEU A 478 8.72 37.82 4.48
C LEU A 478 7.74 37.18 3.51
N ALA A 479 6.47 37.16 3.89
CA ALA A 479 5.45 36.47 3.12
C ALA A 479 5.34 36.93 1.65
N ASN A 480 5.63 38.20 1.39
CA ASN A 480 5.53 38.80 0.06
C ASN A 480 6.85 38.83 -0.71
N ASN A 481 7.89 38.13 -0.23
CA ASN A 481 9.19 38.07 -0.91
C ASN A 481 9.17 37.04 -2.05
N GLY A 482 8.55 37.41 -3.17
CA GLY A 482 8.42 36.54 -4.36
C GLY A 482 9.21 36.97 -5.59
N THR A 483 9.76 38.19 -5.61
CA THR A 483 10.31 38.81 -6.82
C THR A 483 11.77 39.21 -6.63
N VAL A 484 12.56 39.06 -7.69
CA VAL A 484 13.97 39.50 -7.74
C VAL A 484 14.20 40.45 -8.91
N THR A 485 15.08 41.44 -8.74
CA THR A 485 15.51 42.34 -9.82
C THR A 485 16.69 41.73 -10.55
N VAL A 486 16.69 41.54 -11.87
CA VAL A 486 17.79 40.87 -12.59
C VAL A 486 18.81 41.87 -13.13
N ALA A 487 19.98 41.97 -12.47
CA ALA A 487 21.04 42.90 -12.87
C ALA A 487 21.90 42.42 -14.06
N GLN A 488 21.95 41.10 -14.30
CA GLN A 488 22.78 40.48 -15.35
C GLN A 488 21.89 39.55 -16.22
N PRO A 489 20.98 40.11 -17.04
CA PRO A 489 20.02 39.32 -17.81
C PRO A 489 20.67 38.39 -18.85
N THR A 490 21.93 38.64 -19.21
CA THR A 490 22.71 37.80 -20.14
C THR A 490 23.34 36.58 -19.47
N HIS A 491 23.25 36.44 -18.14
CA HIS A 491 23.74 35.25 -17.46
C HIS A 491 22.96 34.02 -17.94
N PRO A 492 23.63 32.89 -18.26
CA PRO A 492 22.97 31.68 -18.75
C PRO A 492 21.81 31.14 -17.90
N VAL A 493 21.74 31.51 -16.60
CA VAL A 493 20.67 31.06 -15.70
C VAL A 493 19.34 31.71 -16.04
N PHE A 494 19.36 32.90 -16.65
CA PHE A 494 18.16 33.62 -17.10
C PHE A 494 17.80 33.32 -18.57
N SER A 495 18.48 32.38 -19.23
CA SER A 495 18.20 32.03 -20.62
C SER A 495 16.77 31.51 -20.78
N GLY A 496 16.03 32.04 -21.74
CA GLY A 496 14.63 31.67 -22.01
C GLY A 496 13.61 32.22 -21.02
N ILE A 497 14.02 33.09 -20.08
CA ILE A 497 13.12 33.72 -19.10
C ILE A 497 12.74 35.12 -19.58
N THR A 498 11.45 35.46 -19.52
CA THR A 498 10.96 36.80 -19.85
C THR A 498 10.97 37.68 -18.60
N LEU A 499 11.70 38.79 -18.64
CA LEU A 499 11.78 39.74 -17.52
C LEU A 499 10.72 40.83 -17.65
N ASN A 500 10.03 41.17 -16.56
CA ASN A 500 9.06 42.25 -16.52
C ASN A 500 9.71 43.51 -15.95
N GLY A 501 10.06 44.48 -16.81
CA GLY A 501 10.74 45.71 -16.36
C GLY A 501 12.08 45.46 -15.64
N GLY A 502 12.78 44.37 -15.99
CA GLY A 502 14.03 43.95 -15.34
C GLY A 502 13.84 43.15 -14.05
N THR A 503 12.61 42.73 -13.72
CA THR A 503 12.32 41.85 -12.58
C THR A 503 11.87 40.46 -13.01
N LEU A 504 11.98 39.49 -12.11
CA LEU A 504 11.56 38.11 -12.26
C LEU A 504 10.77 37.68 -11.02
N ASP A 505 9.53 37.25 -11.24
CA ASP A 505 8.69 36.64 -10.22
C ASP A 505 9.03 35.16 -10.05
N LEU A 506 9.57 34.79 -8.88
CA LEU A 506 9.89 33.41 -8.56
C LEU A 506 8.72 32.64 -7.96
N LEU A 507 7.76 33.34 -7.34
CA LEU A 507 6.62 32.75 -6.66
C LEU A 507 5.30 33.21 -7.27
N THR A 508 4.33 32.29 -7.38
CA THR A 508 2.98 32.58 -7.87
C THR A 508 2.09 33.31 -6.84
N GLY A 509 2.55 33.42 -5.60
CA GLY A 509 1.82 34.05 -4.50
C GLY A 509 2.65 34.11 -3.22
N ALA A 510 2.04 34.60 -2.14
CA ALA A 510 2.71 34.76 -0.85
C ALA A 510 3.07 33.39 -0.21
N ALA A 511 4.26 33.32 0.40
CA ALA A 511 4.71 32.21 1.24
C ALA A 511 4.76 32.65 2.72
N ALA A 512 5.31 31.88 3.66
CA ALA A 512 5.54 32.41 5.02
C ALA A 512 6.88 33.17 5.08
N LYS A 513 7.91 32.66 4.41
CA LYS A 513 9.24 33.29 4.32
C LYS A 513 9.67 33.67 2.91
N GLY A 514 9.18 33.00 1.88
CA GLY A 514 9.48 33.36 0.49
C GLY A 514 10.97 33.21 0.18
N ILE A 515 11.54 34.24 -0.45
CA ILE A 515 12.96 34.39 -0.71
C ILE A 515 13.66 34.99 0.53
N GLN A 516 14.79 34.40 0.92
CA GLN A 516 15.63 34.81 2.06
C GLN A 516 16.99 35.32 1.58
N PRO A 517 17.09 36.56 1.09
CA PRO A 517 18.33 37.08 0.53
C PRO A 517 19.42 37.23 1.61
N ALA A 518 20.68 37.19 1.18
CA ALA A 518 21.86 37.41 2.03
C ALA A 518 22.62 38.67 1.61
N ASP A 519 23.15 39.44 2.56
CA ASP A 519 23.89 40.68 2.32
C ASP A 519 25.13 40.47 1.43
N ALA A 520 25.47 41.49 0.66
CA ALA A 520 26.34 41.47 -0.51
C ALA A 520 27.81 41.84 -0.27
N SER A 521 28.29 42.04 0.96
CA SER A 521 29.63 42.60 1.18
C SER A 521 30.77 41.57 1.00
N ILE A 522 30.97 41.07 -0.22
CA ILE A 522 32.17 40.33 -0.63
C ILE A 522 33.03 41.23 -1.52
N GLY A 523 33.92 42.02 -0.91
CA GLY A 523 35.18 42.46 -1.51
C GLY A 523 35.16 43.10 -2.92
N GLY A 524 34.05 43.68 -3.37
CA GLY A 524 33.96 44.30 -4.70
C GLY A 524 33.84 43.34 -5.89
N ILE A 525 33.30 42.13 -5.68
CA ILE A 525 32.86 41.21 -6.74
C ILE A 525 31.36 41.45 -6.99
N THR A 526 30.98 41.99 -8.16
CA THR A 526 29.58 41.96 -8.61
C THR A 526 29.36 40.67 -9.34
N VAL A 527 28.83 39.70 -8.63
CA VAL A 527 28.21 38.51 -9.19
C VAL A 527 26.86 38.87 -9.82
N ALA A 528 26.25 37.99 -10.61
CA ALA A 528 24.89 38.21 -11.14
C ALA A 528 23.87 38.23 -9.99
N THR A 529 23.77 39.38 -9.33
CA THR A 529 22.88 39.59 -8.21
C THR A 529 21.47 39.78 -8.73
N ALA A 530 20.53 39.04 -8.16
CA ALA A 530 19.16 39.46 -8.20
C ALA A 530 18.72 39.95 -6.81
N PRO A 531 18.80 41.27 -6.51
CA PRO A 531 18.38 41.78 -5.22
C PRO A 531 16.86 41.72 -5.05
N LYS A 532 16.42 41.68 -3.80
CA LYS A 532 15.02 41.87 -3.42
C LYS A 532 14.54 43.24 -3.91
N SER A 533 13.29 43.33 -4.38
CA SER A 533 12.75 44.55 -4.99
C SER A 533 12.51 45.72 -4.01
N ASP A 534 12.58 45.51 -2.70
CA ASP A 534 12.14 46.48 -1.68
C ASP A 534 13.20 46.96 -0.67
N SER A 535 14.47 46.53 -0.76
CA SER A 535 15.50 46.96 0.20
C SER A 535 16.93 46.95 -0.38
N ASN A 536 17.66 48.02 -0.07
CA ASN A 536 19.05 48.16 -0.45
C ASN A 536 19.91 47.08 0.25
N HIS A 537 20.57 46.25 -0.56
CA HIS A 537 21.77 45.43 -0.28
C HIS A 537 21.66 43.90 -0.05
N ALA A 538 20.49 43.25 -0.18
CA ALA A 538 20.40 41.77 -0.01
C ALA A 538 20.29 41.00 -1.35
N ILE A 539 21.15 40.01 -1.59
CA ILE A 539 21.26 39.17 -2.81
C ILE A 539 20.47 37.86 -2.65
N ALA A 540 19.53 37.59 -3.56
CA ALA A 540 18.81 36.31 -3.61
C ALA A 540 19.48 35.25 -4.48
N ILE A 541 20.19 35.66 -5.54
CA ILE A 541 20.89 34.76 -6.47
C ILE A 541 22.36 35.16 -6.56
N HIS A 542 23.27 34.22 -6.32
CA HIS A 542 24.71 34.48 -6.25
C HIS A 542 25.51 33.42 -6.99
N ASP A 543 26.20 33.78 -8.07
CA ASP A 543 27.19 32.92 -8.74
C ASP A 543 28.59 33.21 -8.19
N VAL A 544 29.18 32.26 -7.46
CA VAL A 544 30.50 32.40 -6.84
C VAL A 544 31.53 31.56 -7.61
N PRO A 545 32.57 32.19 -8.19
CA PRO A 545 33.69 31.49 -8.78
C PRO A 545 34.45 30.62 -7.77
N GLY A 546 34.96 29.48 -8.23
CA GLY A 546 35.65 28.51 -7.36
C GLY A 546 36.82 29.11 -6.56
N ASN A 547 37.62 29.97 -7.20
CA ASN A 547 38.77 30.63 -6.56
C ASN A 547 38.39 31.59 -5.41
N VAL A 548 37.13 32.03 -5.35
CA VAL A 548 36.61 32.83 -4.23
C VAL A 548 36.26 31.94 -3.04
N ARG A 549 35.94 30.66 -3.28
CA ARG A 549 35.63 29.68 -2.24
C ARG A 549 36.87 29.12 -1.56
N GLY A 550 37.98 29.01 -2.29
CA GLY A 550 39.27 28.56 -1.78
C GLY A 550 40.30 28.36 -2.89
N GLU A 551 41.58 28.42 -2.53
CA GLU A 551 42.70 28.37 -3.48
C GLU A 551 42.73 27.09 -4.34
N THR A 552 42.25 25.96 -3.79
CA THR A 552 42.21 24.66 -4.47
C THR A 552 40.85 24.34 -5.09
N ILE A 553 39.89 25.26 -5.04
CA ILE A 553 38.53 25.04 -5.53
C ILE A 553 38.40 25.67 -6.92
N THR A 554 38.06 24.84 -7.90
CA THR A 554 37.81 25.25 -9.28
C THR A 554 36.34 25.14 -9.66
N ALA A 555 35.56 24.39 -8.88
CA ALA A 555 34.14 24.17 -9.14
C ALA A 555 33.28 25.41 -8.84
N LYS A 556 32.27 25.61 -9.68
CA LYS A 556 31.32 26.72 -9.62
C LYS A 556 30.32 26.55 -8.47
N TYR A 557 29.72 27.65 -8.04
CA TYR A 557 28.71 27.64 -6.98
C TYR A 557 27.60 28.63 -7.32
N ILE A 558 26.36 28.23 -7.11
CA ILE A 558 25.21 29.13 -7.16
C ILE A 558 24.44 29.05 -5.84
N LEU A 559 24.10 30.20 -5.26
CA LEU A 559 23.03 30.34 -4.28
C LEU A 559 21.75 30.78 -5.00
N ILE A 560 20.62 30.14 -4.72
CA ILE A 560 19.28 30.68 -4.98
C ILE A 560 18.51 30.57 -3.66
N ALA A 561 18.51 31.65 -2.86
CA ALA A 561 18.11 31.62 -1.47
C ALA A 561 16.58 31.59 -1.30
N MET A 562 15.98 30.43 -1.55
CA MET A 562 14.54 30.21 -1.46
C MET A 562 14.21 29.29 -0.29
N ALA A 563 13.28 29.72 0.56
CA ALA A 563 12.81 28.94 1.70
C ALA A 563 11.98 27.73 1.24
N ASN A 564 12.14 26.61 1.95
CA ASN A 564 11.46 25.34 1.62
C ASN A 564 9.92 25.47 1.61
N ASP A 565 9.35 26.36 2.41
CA ASP A 565 7.90 26.65 2.46
C ASP A 565 7.33 27.34 1.20
N SER A 566 8.21 27.66 0.25
CA SER A 566 7.91 28.38 -0.98
C SER A 566 8.04 27.49 -2.22
N TYR A 567 8.54 26.26 -2.09
CA TYR A 567 8.84 25.40 -3.25
C TYR A 567 7.59 25.00 -4.03
N ASP A 568 6.47 24.80 -3.35
CA ASP A 568 5.14 24.55 -3.95
C ASP A 568 4.63 25.73 -4.79
N LYS A 569 5.10 26.94 -4.51
CA LYS A 569 4.68 28.19 -5.15
C LYS A 569 5.61 28.65 -6.27
N MET A 570 6.65 27.90 -6.62
CA MET A 570 7.56 28.28 -7.72
C MET A 570 6.81 28.51 -9.04
N THR A 571 7.11 29.61 -9.72
CA THR A 571 6.63 29.90 -11.09
C THR A 571 7.34 28.99 -12.12
N ASN A 572 6.80 28.90 -13.33
CA ASN A 572 7.49 28.17 -14.42
C ASN A 572 8.85 28.81 -14.77
N ASP A 573 8.95 30.14 -14.67
CA ASP A 573 10.21 30.83 -14.88
C ASP A 573 11.23 30.53 -13.76
N ALA A 574 10.77 30.38 -12.50
CA ALA A 574 11.63 29.90 -11.43
C ALA A 574 12.15 28.48 -11.70
N LEU A 575 11.29 27.56 -12.16
CA LEU A 575 11.73 26.21 -12.52
C LEU A 575 12.73 26.22 -13.68
N THR A 576 12.51 27.09 -14.67
CA THR A 576 13.46 27.32 -15.77
C THR A 576 14.79 27.85 -15.25
N LEU A 577 14.77 28.82 -14.33
CA LEU A 577 15.97 29.34 -13.64
C LEU A 577 16.73 28.23 -12.92
N PHE A 578 16.06 27.37 -12.16
CA PHE A 578 16.68 26.25 -11.46
C PHE A 578 17.30 25.24 -12.42
N ASN A 579 16.58 24.86 -13.49
CA ASN A 579 17.09 23.94 -14.50
C ASN A 579 18.33 24.52 -15.23
N ASN A 580 18.30 25.82 -15.54
CA ASN A 580 19.43 26.52 -16.12
C ASN A 580 20.61 26.62 -15.14
N ALA A 581 20.36 26.83 -13.84
CA ALA A 581 21.40 26.84 -12.80
C ALA A 581 22.10 25.50 -12.67
N VAL A 582 21.35 24.39 -12.67
CA VAL A 582 21.92 23.03 -12.69
C VAL A 582 22.77 22.82 -13.94
N SER A 583 22.24 23.18 -15.12
CA SER A 583 22.97 23.06 -16.39
C SER A 583 24.25 23.90 -16.39
N TYR A 584 24.17 25.15 -15.94
CA TYR A 584 25.31 26.05 -15.81
C TYR A 584 26.37 25.46 -14.87
N LEU A 585 25.98 24.97 -13.69
CA LEU A 585 26.91 24.37 -12.73
C LEU A 585 27.64 23.16 -13.32
N LEU A 586 26.91 22.27 -14.01
CA LEU A 586 27.44 21.03 -14.58
C LEU A 586 28.32 21.25 -15.82
N THR A 587 27.94 22.14 -16.75
CA THR A 587 28.60 22.23 -18.07
C THR A 587 28.94 23.65 -18.52
N GLY A 588 28.43 24.68 -17.84
CA GLY A 588 28.70 26.07 -18.18
C GLY A 588 30.13 26.52 -17.90
N SER A 589 30.57 27.58 -18.56
CA SER A 589 31.79 28.32 -18.19
C SER A 589 31.48 29.37 -17.13
N GLN A 590 32.45 29.72 -16.27
CA GLN A 590 32.26 30.78 -15.28
C GLN A 590 31.78 32.07 -15.95
N PHE A 591 30.65 32.60 -15.51
CA PHE A 591 30.09 33.83 -16.03
C PHE A 591 30.99 35.02 -15.67
N VAL A 592 31.21 35.90 -16.65
CA VAL A 592 31.94 37.15 -16.48
C VAL A 592 30.91 38.29 -16.48
N PRO A 593 30.66 38.94 -15.32
CA PRO A 593 29.68 40.01 -15.19
C PRO A 593 29.98 41.20 -16.11
N VAL A 594 28.94 41.73 -16.74
CA VAL A 594 29.02 42.95 -17.55
C VAL A 594 28.50 44.10 -16.70
N TYR A 595 29.42 44.93 -16.22
CA TYR A 595 29.07 46.09 -15.41
C TYR A 595 28.59 47.21 -16.33
N THR A 596 27.31 47.56 -16.25
CA THR A 596 26.84 48.86 -16.73
C THR A 596 27.40 49.91 -15.78
N THR A 597 27.99 50.96 -16.34
CA THR A 597 28.59 52.09 -15.62
C THR A 597 27.68 52.58 -14.50
N THR A 598 28.19 52.67 -13.26
CA THR A 598 27.67 53.67 -12.32
C THR A 598 28.16 55.03 -12.83
N GLU A 599 27.35 55.68 -13.66
CA GLU A 599 27.62 57.02 -14.19
C GLU A 599 27.58 58.12 -13.11
N ASN A 600 27.30 57.79 -11.84
CA ASN A 600 27.23 58.77 -10.76
C ASN A 600 27.81 58.16 -9.47
N VAL A 601 29.13 58.26 -9.29
CA VAL A 601 29.80 57.85 -8.04
C VAL A 601 30.56 59.04 -7.49
N SER A 602 30.45 59.28 -6.17
CA SER A 602 31.19 60.33 -5.47
C SER A 602 31.98 59.76 -4.28
N SER A 603 33.09 60.41 -3.94
CA SER A 603 33.92 60.09 -2.77
C SER A 603 34.54 61.38 -2.26
N GLY A 604 34.01 61.90 -1.15
CA GLY A 604 34.31 63.26 -0.71
C GLY A 604 33.84 64.24 -1.78
N ASP A 605 34.73 65.14 -2.21
CA ASP A 605 34.43 66.17 -3.21
C ASP A 605 34.69 65.72 -4.67
N ILE A 606 35.23 64.52 -4.87
CA ILE A 606 35.50 63.97 -6.21
C ILE A 606 34.22 63.30 -6.72
N ILE A 607 33.84 63.61 -7.96
CA ILE A 607 32.62 63.09 -8.61
C ILE A 607 33.01 62.46 -9.95
N PHE A 608 32.47 61.29 -10.28
CA PHE A 608 32.54 60.73 -11.63
C PHE A 608 31.16 60.79 -12.27
N GLU A 609 31.04 61.58 -13.35
CA GLU A 609 29.83 61.72 -14.15
C GLU A 609 30.17 61.92 -15.64
N ASN A 610 29.37 61.38 -16.56
CA ASN A 610 29.51 61.60 -18.01
C ASN A 610 30.94 61.35 -18.56
N MET A 611 31.62 60.30 -18.09
CA MET A 611 33.03 60.00 -18.40
C MET A 611 34.03 61.11 -18.02
N GLN A 612 33.69 61.93 -17.03
CA GLN A 612 34.56 62.95 -16.46
C GLN A 612 34.71 62.69 -14.97
N ILE A 613 35.95 62.75 -14.48
CA ILE A 613 36.21 62.92 -13.06
C ILE A 613 36.21 64.43 -12.81
N ARG A 614 35.19 64.93 -12.10
CA ARG A 614 35.15 66.29 -11.58
C ARG A 614 35.85 66.37 -10.23
N ASN A 615 36.73 67.34 -10.12
CA ASN A 615 37.58 67.62 -8.96
C ASN A 615 37.48 69.12 -8.61
N PRO A 616 36.31 69.57 -8.11
CA PRO A 616 36.01 70.99 -7.91
C PRO A 616 36.95 71.71 -6.93
N ASN A 617 37.60 70.95 -6.03
CA ASN A 617 38.51 71.48 -5.02
C ASN A 617 39.99 71.42 -5.42
N ASN A 618 40.29 71.10 -6.69
CA ASN A 618 41.64 70.98 -7.25
C ASN A 618 42.59 70.13 -6.40
N GLU A 619 42.08 69.01 -5.89
CA GLU A 619 42.87 68.10 -5.08
C GLU A 619 43.83 67.29 -5.94
N PHE A 620 45.05 67.01 -5.48
CA PHE A 620 45.92 66.10 -6.23
C PHE A 620 45.39 64.66 -6.20
N ILE A 621 44.90 64.19 -7.34
CA ILE A 621 44.32 62.85 -7.53
C ILE A 621 45.18 61.98 -8.44
N ARG A 622 45.16 60.67 -8.18
CA ARG A 622 45.80 59.65 -9.03
C ARG A 622 44.76 58.66 -9.50
N VAL A 623 44.75 58.39 -10.80
CA VAL A 623 43.95 57.31 -11.40
C VAL A 623 44.88 56.14 -11.67
N MET A 624 44.54 54.98 -11.12
CA MET A 624 45.32 53.75 -11.20
C MET A 624 44.50 52.67 -11.91
N ASP A 625 45.17 51.79 -12.65
CA ASP A 625 44.54 50.55 -13.14
C ASP A 625 44.47 49.49 -12.02
N MET A 626 43.88 48.33 -12.32
CA MET A 626 43.77 47.21 -11.38
C MET A 626 45.11 46.61 -10.95
N SER A 627 46.20 46.85 -11.70
CA SER A 627 47.54 46.39 -11.32
C SER A 627 48.24 47.37 -10.38
N GLY A 628 47.57 48.48 -10.02
CA GLY A 628 48.12 49.55 -9.18
C GLY A 628 49.04 50.51 -9.94
N ARG A 629 49.11 50.42 -11.27
CA ARG A 629 49.90 51.34 -12.09
C ARG A 629 49.17 52.66 -12.20
N ILE A 630 49.87 53.77 -11.97
CA ILE A 630 49.33 55.12 -12.18
C ILE A 630 49.21 55.38 -13.68
N ILE A 631 48.00 55.66 -14.14
CA ILE A 631 47.67 55.95 -15.53
C ILE A 631 47.69 57.47 -15.78
N VAL A 632 47.11 58.23 -14.85
CA VAL A 632 47.15 59.69 -14.87
C VAL A 632 47.18 60.23 -13.44
N SER A 633 47.79 61.40 -13.25
CA SER A 633 47.69 62.18 -12.02
C SER A 633 47.40 63.62 -12.39
N SER A 634 46.51 64.27 -11.65
CA SER A 634 46.02 65.61 -11.95
C SER A 634 45.52 66.28 -10.68
N ASP A 635 45.61 67.60 -10.62
CA ASP A 635 44.89 68.44 -9.66
C ASP A 635 43.68 69.15 -10.31
N LYS A 636 43.30 68.72 -11.51
CA LYS A 636 42.15 69.22 -12.29
C LYS A 636 41.22 68.07 -12.68
N ASP A 637 40.06 68.43 -13.22
CA ASP A 637 39.15 67.49 -13.87
C ASP A 637 39.87 66.62 -14.90
N ILE A 638 39.47 65.35 -14.98
CA ILE A 638 40.07 64.36 -15.89
C ILE A 638 38.98 63.87 -16.84
N ASN A 639 39.18 64.11 -18.14
CA ASN A 639 38.37 63.48 -19.17
C ASN A 639 38.80 62.02 -19.34
N MET A 640 37.87 61.10 -19.08
CA MET A 640 38.11 59.67 -19.19
C MET A 640 37.67 59.07 -20.52
N SER A 641 37.17 59.88 -21.46
CA SER A 641 36.64 59.39 -22.74
C SER A 641 37.66 58.72 -23.66
N THR A 642 38.95 58.92 -23.42
CA THR A 642 40.06 58.35 -24.20
C THR A 642 40.74 57.18 -23.50
N PHE A 643 40.28 56.80 -22.31
CA PHE A 643 40.86 55.71 -21.54
C PHE A 643 40.35 54.38 -22.06
N ASN A 644 41.20 53.35 -21.97
CA ASN A 644 40.80 51.99 -22.34
C ASN A 644 39.68 51.49 -21.41
N ARG A 645 38.86 50.56 -21.91
CA ARG A 645 37.89 49.85 -21.06
C ARG A 645 38.61 49.13 -19.91
N GLY A 646 38.06 49.23 -18.71
CA GLY A 646 38.68 48.65 -17.52
C GLY A 646 38.19 49.28 -16.22
N ILE A 647 38.65 48.71 -15.10
CA ILE A 647 38.39 49.23 -13.76
C ILE A 647 39.53 50.15 -13.37
N TYR A 648 39.17 51.31 -12.82
CA TYR A 648 40.12 52.30 -12.34
C TYR A 648 39.87 52.64 -10.88
N ILE A 649 40.95 52.91 -10.15
CA ILE A 649 40.95 53.38 -8.78
C ILE A 649 41.43 54.83 -8.79
N ILE A 650 40.59 55.74 -8.33
CA ILE A 650 40.92 57.15 -8.15
C ILE A 650 41.24 57.34 -6.68
N ARG A 651 42.44 57.83 -6.37
CA ARG A 651 42.88 58.11 -5.00
C ARG A 651 43.23 59.57 -4.88
N GLY A 652 42.60 60.22 -3.91
CA GLY A 652 42.90 61.57 -3.47
C GLY A 652 43.07 61.63 -1.95
N LYS A 653 43.36 62.83 -1.43
CA LYS A 653 43.27 63.19 -0.02
C LYS A 653 41.85 63.01 0.55
N SER A 654 40.81 63.29 -0.22
CA SER A 654 39.41 63.23 0.21
C SER A 654 38.80 61.82 0.18
N GLY A 655 39.49 60.84 -0.41
CA GLY A 655 39.07 59.44 -0.39
C GLY A 655 39.56 58.61 -1.56
N VAL A 656 38.98 57.41 -1.68
CA VAL A 656 39.26 56.46 -2.76
C VAL A 656 37.94 56.10 -3.45
N MET A 657 37.90 56.25 -4.77
CA MET A 657 36.75 55.92 -5.61
C MET A 657 37.14 54.82 -6.60
N LYS A 658 36.24 53.86 -6.82
CA LYS A 658 36.37 52.83 -7.86
C LYS A 658 35.36 53.12 -8.96
N ILE A 659 35.83 53.13 -10.21
CA ILE A 659 34.98 53.31 -11.40
C ILE A 659 35.27 52.21 -12.42
N ALA A 660 34.31 51.91 -13.28
CA ALA A 660 34.48 50.99 -14.40
C ALA A 660 34.12 51.69 -15.70
N LEU A 661 35.05 51.73 -16.66
CA LEU A 661 34.82 52.23 -18.02
C LEU A 661 34.51 51.04 -18.93
N THR A 662 33.32 51.03 -19.52
CA THR A 662 32.86 49.93 -20.39
C THR A 662 32.50 50.35 -21.81
N ARG A 663 32.56 51.66 -22.12
CA ARG A 663 32.45 52.18 -23.48
C ARG A 663 33.80 52.39 -24.13
#